data_AF-A0A7C1H3B4-F1
#
_entry.id   AF-A0A7C1H3B4-F1
#
_cell.length_a   1.000
_cell.length_b   1.000
_cell.length_c   1.000
_cell.angle_alpha   90.00
_cell.angle_beta   90.00
_cell.angle_gamma   90.00
#
_symmetry.space_group_name_H-M   'P 1'
#
loop_
_entity.id
_entity.type
_entity.pdbx_description
1 polymer ?
#
loop_
_entity_poly.entity_id
_entity_poly.type
_entity_poly.pdbx_seq_one_letter_code
_entity_poly.pdbx_strand_id
1 'polypeptide(L)'
;MTGDRAVLKRHIYRREHMIKRFAFLAACFVALFAAIVKAEVLVGAHDPAVVRDSRGIYSMLSTNNMLMIRQSTNRVNWSNTARVFNSMPQWVINELGSVDNIWAPHVIYRNGLYWVYYCASTFGTNNSVIGAASNPTLDHTAGNYLWTDHGMVIRTTSGVDNYNAIDPELFEDLSGNLWLSFGSFWSGIKMIEIDSATGKRPAGNNTVYSIASRGGGAIEGPSIIEHNGLYYLFTAWDTCCAGIDSTYNVRVGRSASVTGTYRDKNNTSLMSGGGTQVLSAYGRYIGPGHGSAYKDGRRSYFAHHYYNGNENGTPRFHIREIVWDNDGWPILPQPYMGRRQALEAEHAQLINVQILTGTQASNSEYAGYINYSDSRVIFHYNALASGPFELRVRYAAGGGAATQLVTVNSNPDIEVNYPATASWGQFSESQSVRVPVSLVEGYNMISFRPGTGFAEIDRVDILRPASSVVEAGSSDHEYLGVYSVASNNMNISPGGHALYEYIDFKDGGYTALRVNFAGACSGQITFVLDSLAGSVSVSENVNVSEAQPYDISLPSNFTAATGIHDVFVRFTGTGQCPVDDFVFLAAVPTPTPTVAPLPVSQQNSPAGFASLNGGTTGGEGGPEVFAYNLQDVIDYTSDDNPRIIRVVGEINSGDDKGASVRVGSNKTILGCGNGSFFNGIGLNISNKSNIIIRNITFTLTSITNTTDPSVYDPDGDEGRPQIIVNGGDCISIQNTCSNIWIDHCEFYNEDPAIQTNQDLYDGLIDVKNNSRYITISWCYFHDHHKCHLVGSSDSDNYDRRITFHHNHYRNIKERMPSYRFGTAHIFNNYFYYASSSAVNSRMNACLRIDNNFFENTKDPIVTKNSTSEGQWDLRSGINGADNSNVYLNCTGNRPTASTCSFSPPYSYTDILE
;
A
#
# COMPACT_ATOMS: atom_id res chain seq x y z
N MET A 1 13.76 -70.33 -34.45
CA MET A 1 12.78 -69.26 -34.13
C MET A 1 12.92 -68.80 -32.68
N THR A 2 14.10 -68.31 -32.30
CA THR A 2 14.42 -67.93 -30.90
C THR A 2 14.96 -66.50 -30.77
N GLY A 3 15.08 -65.75 -31.88
CA GLY A 3 15.51 -64.35 -31.87
C GLY A 3 14.39 -63.34 -31.55
N ASP A 4 13.15 -63.62 -31.94
CA ASP A 4 12.06 -62.62 -31.87
C ASP A 4 11.38 -62.47 -30.50
N ARG A 5 11.45 -63.49 -29.63
CA ARG A 5 10.82 -63.41 -28.30
C ARG A 5 11.63 -62.59 -27.29
N ALA A 6 12.94 -62.42 -27.49
CA ALA A 6 13.79 -61.65 -26.58
C ALA A 6 13.70 -60.13 -26.82
N VAL A 7 13.51 -59.71 -28.07
CA VAL A 7 13.38 -58.29 -28.44
C VAL A 7 12.02 -57.74 -28.01
N LEU A 8 10.95 -58.53 -28.17
CA LEU A 8 9.60 -58.15 -27.75
C LEU A 8 9.47 -58.04 -26.23
N LYS A 9 10.08 -58.96 -25.46
CA LYS A 9 10.10 -58.90 -23.99
C LYS A 9 10.91 -57.69 -23.46
N ARG A 10 12.02 -57.30 -24.11
CA ARG A 10 12.77 -56.09 -23.74
C ARG A 10 12.01 -54.80 -24.04
N HIS A 11 11.22 -54.76 -25.12
CA HIS A 11 10.40 -53.59 -25.45
C HIS A 11 9.20 -53.43 -24.52
N ILE A 12 8.53 -54.53 -24.17
CA ILE A 12 7.40 -54.51 -23.22
C ILE A 12 7.88 -54.14 -21.81
N TYR A 13 9.00 -54.70 -21.35
CA TYR A 13 9.55 -54.37 -20.02
C TYR A 13 10.05 -52.92 -19.92
N ARG A 14 10.63 -52.35 -20.99
CA ARG A 14 11.00 -50.92 -21.04
C ARG A 14 9.78 -50.00 -21.13
N ARG A 15 8.70 -50.40 -21.81
CA ARG A 15 7.44 -49.64 -21.84
C ARG A 15 6.74 -49.66 -20.50
N GLU A 16 6.65 -50.80 -19.82
CA GLU A 16 6.04 -50.88 -18.49
C GLU A 16 6.85 -50.14 -17.41
N HIS A 17 8.19 -50.17 -17.47
CA HIS A 17 9.02 -49.36 -16.58
C HIS A 17 8.96 -47.86 -16.90
N MET A 18 8.83 -47.47 -18.18
CA MET A 18 8.60 -46.06 -18.54
C MET A 18 7.20 -45.59 -18.14
N ILE A 19 6.15 -46.40 -18.31
CA ILE A 19 4.77 -46.06 -17.92
C ILE A 19 4.65 -46.02 -16.39
N LYS A 20 5.31 -46.92 -15.66
CA LYS A 20 5.37 -46.84 -14.18
C LYS A 20 6.22 -45.67 -13.70
N ARG A 21 7.31 -45.29 -14.39
CA ARG A 21 8.07 -44.07 -14.08
C ARG A 21 7.32 -42.79 -14.46
N PHE A 22 6.56 -42.78 -15.55
CA PHE A 22 5.70 -41.66 -15.94
C PHE A 22 4.48 -41.55 -15.01
N ALA A 23 3.91 -42.65 -14.54
CA ALA A 23 2.84 -42.63 -13.55
C ALA A 23 3.33 -42.24 -12.15
N PHE A 24 4.56 -42.62 -11.77
CA PHE A 24 5.18 -42.19 -10.50
C PHE A 24 5.66 -40.73 -10.58
N LEU A 25 6.21 -40.27 -11.72
CA LEU A 25 6.50 -38.85 -11.95
C LEU A 25 5.22 -38.02 -12.06
N ALA A 26 4.16 -38.50 -12.72
CA ALA A 26 2.89 -37.79 -12.78
C ALA A 26 2.18 -37.75 -11.42
N ALA A 27 2.29 -38.80 -10.60
CA ALA A 27 1.81 -38.77 -9.22
C ALA A 27 2.64 -37.83 -8.32
N CYS A 28 3.95 -37.72 -8.55
CA CYS A 28 4.80 -36.72 -7.88
C CYS A 28 4.57 -35.29 -8.40
N PHE A 29 4.20 -35.11 -9.67
CA PHE A 29 3.86 -33.80 -10.24
C PHE A 29 2.46 -33.34 -9.81
N VAL A 30 1.46 -34.24 -9.73
CA VAL A 30 0.13 -33.90 -9.21
C VAL A 30 0.17 -33.67 -7.68
N ALA A 31 1.07 -34.33 -6.95
CA ALA A 31 1.29 -34.05 -5.53
C ALA A 31 2.02 -32.72 -5.24
N LEU A 32 2.76 -32.16 -6.20
CA LEU A 32 3.39 -30.83 -6.05
C LEU A 32 2.40 -29.68 -6.26
N PHE A 33 1.31 -29.90 -7.00
CA PHE A 33 0.33 -28.86 -7.35
C PHE A 33 -0.86 -28.73 -6.37
N ALA A 34 -0.89 -29.55 -5.31
CA ALA A 34 -1.93 -29.49 -4.27
C ALA A 34 -1.38 -29.19 -2.86
N ALA A 35 -0.12 -28.78 -2.73
CA ALA A 35 0.39 -28.24 -1.47
C ALA A 35 0.06 -26.74 -1.39
N ILE A 36 -1.23 -26.40 -1.32
CA ILE A 36 -1.64 -25.14 -0.69
C ILE A 36 -1.26 -25.33 0.79
N VAL A 37 -0.15 -24.70 1.17
CA VAL A 37 0.47 -24.84 2.48
C VAL A 37 -0.47 -24.21 3.51
N LYS A 38 -1.22 -25.03 4.25
CA LYS A 38 -1.99 -24.54 5.40
C LYS A 38 -1.03 -24.27 6.56
N ALA A 39 -0.97 -23.05 7.08
CA ALA A 39 -0.26 -22.77 8.35
C ALA A 39 -0.87 -23.50 9.55
N GLU A 40 -2.10 -23.99 9.42
CA GLU A 40 -2.84 -24.71 10.46
C GLU A 40 -2.34 -26.14 10.76
N VAL A 41 -1.23 -26.58 10.17
CA VAL A 41 -0.82 -28.00 10.26
C VAL A 41 0.09 -28.27 11.47
N LEU A 42 0.57 -27.24 12.19
CA LEU A 42 1.46 -27.46 13.31
C LEU A 42 0.71 -27.88 14.59
N VAL A 43 0.74 -29.18 14.85
CA VAL A 43 0.17 -29.82 16.05
C VAL A 43 1.07 -29.62 17.27
N GLY A 44 0.47 -29.30 18.42
CA GLY A 44 1.15 -29.40 19.73
C GLY A 44 2.14 -28.28 20.03
N ALA A 45 1.75 -27.04 19.78
CA ALA A 45 2.54 -25.83 20.00
C ALA A 45 1.85 -24.91 21.02
N HIS A 46 1.63 -25.41 22.24
CA HIS A 46 1.16 -24.59 23.36
C HIS A 46 2.16 -23.52 23.74
N ASP A 47 1.65 -22.35 24.12
CA ASP A 47 2.42 -21.23 24.68
C ASP A 47 3.65 -20.89 23.82
N PRO A 48 3.44 -20.53 22.54
CA PRO A 48 4.54 -20.37 21.61
C PRO A 48 5.28 -19.03 21.83
N ALA A 49 6.62 -19.08 21.79
CA ALA A 49 7.46 -17.91 21.62
C ALA A 49 8.33 -18.04 20.37
N VAL A 50 8.38 -16.98 19.58
CA VAL A 50 9.06 -16.96 18.27
C VAL A 50 10.17 -15.93 18.27
N VAL A 51 11.34 -16.33 17.77
CA VAL A 51 12.45 -15.42 17.46
C VAL A 51 12.98 -15.72 16.07
N ARG A 52 13.45 -14.69 15.36
CA ARG A 52 14.16 -14.84 14.10
C ARG A 52 15.65 -14.58 14.34
N ASP A 53 16.49 -15.50 13.90
CA ASP A 53 17.94 -15.35 14.03
C ASP A 53 18.58 -14.61 12.84
N SER A 54 19.87 -14.32 12.95
CA SER A 54 20.65 -13.64 11.91
C SER A 54 20.81 -14.43 10.62
N ARG A 55 20.50 -15.74 10.62
CA ARG A 55 20.45 -16.58 9.40
C ARG A 55 19.11 -16.40 8.67
N GLY A 56 18.17 -15.66 9.27
CA GLY A 56 16.82 -15.47 8.78
C GLY A 56 15.88 -16.64 9.11
N ILE A 57 16.28 -17.55 10.00
CA ILE A 57 15.49 -18.71 10.40
C ILE A 57 14.63 -18.35 11.61
N TYR A 58 13.34 -18.64 11.53
CA TYR A 58 12.42 -18.52 12.65
C TYR A 58 12.55 -19.75 13.53
N SER A 59 12.70 -19.54 14.83
CA SER A 59 12.67 -20.59 15.85
C SER A 59 11.48 -20.34 16.77
N MET A 60 10.63 -21.35 16.93
CA MET A 60 9.51 -21.35 17.85
C MET A 60 9.79 -22.34 18.98
N LEU A 61 9.73 -21.84 20.22
CA LEU A 61 9.74 -22.66 21.43
C LEU A 61 8.30 -22.80 21.92
N SER A 62 7.95 -23.94 22.50
CA SER A 62 6.60 -24.21 23.02
C SER A 62 6.63 -25.02 24.31
N THR A 63 5.56 -24.95 25.09
CA THR A 63 5.32 -25.82 26.26
C THR A 63 5.49 -27.30 25.92
N ASN A 64 5.94 -28.06 26.93
CA ASN A 64 6.21 -29.49 26.90
C ASN A 64 7.46 -29.91 26.11
N ASN A 65 7.80 -31.20 26.22
CA ASN A 65 8.96 -31.83 25.61
C ASN A 65 10.29 -31.13 25.94
N MET A 66 10.40 -30.60 27.16
CA MET A 66 11.56 -29.84 27.62
C MET A 66 11.88 -28.61 26.74
N LEU A 67 10.82 -27.90 26.34
CA LEU A 67 10.83 -26.74 25.46
C LEU A 67 11.34 -27.11 24.06
N MET A 68 10.50 -27.82 23.31
CA MET A 68 10.77 -28.20 21.92
C MET A 68 11.06 -26.95 21.07
N ILE A 69 12.14 -26.98 20.31
CA ILE A 69 12.51 -25.95 19.34
C ILE A 69 12.12 -26.45 17.95
N ARG A 70 11.26 -25.69 17.29
CA ARG A 70 10.87 -25.92 15.91
C ARG A 70 11.37 -24.78 15.04
N GLN A 71 11.90 -25.09 13.87
CA GLN A 71 12.46 -24.09 12.96
C GLN A 71 11.71 -24.04 11.63
N SER A 72 11.62 -22.84 11.07
CA SER A 72 11.00 -22.57 9.78
C SER A 72 11.75 -21.45 9.06
N THR A 73 11.84 -21.53 7.74
CA THR A 73 12.30 -20.39 6.91
C THR A 73 11.12 -19.50 6.52
N ASN A 74 9.94 -20.09 6.33
CA ASN A 74 8.78 -19.41 5.75
C ASN A 74 7.65 -19.13 6.76
N ARG A 75 7.80 -19.49 8.04
CA ARG A 75 6.79 -19.42 9.12
C ARG A 75 5.58 -20.35 8.99
N VAL A 76 5.53 -21.17 7.95
CA VAL A 76 4.41 -22.09 7.69
C VAL A 76 4.84 -23.53 7.93
N ASN A 77 5.97 -23.91 7.34
CA ASN A 77 6.54 -25.25 7.44
C ASN A 77 7.53 -25.28 8.59
N TRP A 78 7.16 -25.94 9.68
CA TRP A 78 7.96 -26.04 10.89
C TRP A 78 8.52 -27.46 11.06
N SER A 79 9.82 -27.55 11.31
CA SER A 79 10.50 -28.82 11.59
C SER A 79 10.96 -28.87 13.04
N ASN A 80 10.75 -29.99 13.73
CA ASN A 80 11.35 -30.23 15.05
C ASN A 80 12.87 -30.35 14.88
N THR A 81 13.65 -29.55 15.60
CA THR A 81 15.12 -29.51 15.45
C THR A 81 15.87 -29.84 16.72
N ALA A 82 15.41 -29.31 17.86
CA ALA A 82 16.08 -29.48 19.13
C ALA A 82 15.10 -29.27 20.30
N ARG A 83 15.64 -29.27 21.52
CA ARG A 83 14.97 -28.86 22.75
C ARG A 83 15.96 -28.13 23.63
N VAL A 84 15.48 -27.29 24.55
CA VAL A 84 16.35 -26.53 25.45
C VAL A 84 17.03 -27.46 26.46
N PHE A 85 16.27 -28.38 27.05
CA PHE A 85 16.79 -29.33 28.05
C PHE A 85 16.65 -30.77 27.60
N ASN A 86 17.60 -31.62 27.97
CA ASN A 86 17.52 -33.07 27.72
C ASN A 86 16.74 -33.82 28.80
N SER A 87 16.60 -33.23 29.98
CA SER A 87 15.86 -33.74 31.13
C SER A 87 15.43 -32.56 32.01
N MET A 88 14.51 -32.79 32.93
CA MET A 88 14.14 -31.80 33.94
C MET A 88 15.39 -31.30 34.69
N PRO A 89 15.61 -29.97 34.81
CA PRO A 89 16.71 -29.45 35.60
C PRO A 89 16.63 -29.90 37.07
N GLN A 90 17.75 -30.35 37.64
CA GLN A 90 17.76 -30.92 38.99
C GLN A 90 17.33 -29.92 40.06
N TRP A 91 17.63 -28.63 39.87
CA TRP A 91 17.21 -27.59 40.80
C TRP A 91 15.69 -27.43 40.85
N VAL A 92 14.98 -27.64 39.73
CA VAL A 92 13.50 -27.61 39.70
C VAL A 92 12.94 -28.74 40.56
N ILE A 93 13.53 -29.94 40.44
CA ILE A 93 13.13 -31.10 41.25
C ILE A 93 13.36 -30.83 42.74
N ASN A 94 14.47 -30.16 43.09
CA ASN A 94 14.78 -29.83 44.48
C ASN A 94 13.77 -28.83 45.08
N GLU A 95 13.27 -27.89 44.27
CA GLU A 95 12.33 -26.85 44.73
C GLU A 95 10.87 -27.31 44.75
N LEU A 96 10.45 -28.11 43.76
CA LEU A 96 9.04 -28.47 43.55
C LEU A 96 8.73 -29.96 43.75
N GLY A 97 9.74 -30.81 43.87
CA GLY A 97 9.56 -32.26 43.84
C GLY A 97 9.32 -32.77 42.42
N SER A 98 8.38 -33.71 42.25
CA SER A 98 8.06 -34.29 40.95
C SER A 98 7.12 -33.36 40.18
N VAL A 99 7.60 -32.80 39.07
CA VAL A 99 6.80 -32.06 38.08
C VAL A 99 6.97 -32.71 36.71
N ASP A 100 5.90 -32.76 35.92
CA ASP A 100 5.87 -33.54 34.69
C ASP A 100 6.63 -32.86 33.53
N ASN A 101 6.60 -31.52 33.47
CA ASN A 101 7.24 -30.75 32.40
C ASN A 101 7.53 -29.30 32.79
N ILE A 102 8.15 -28.59 31.86
CA ILE A 102 8.38 -27.14 31.89
C ILE A 102 7.55 -26.45 30.79
N TRP A 103 7.07 -25.25 31.09
CA TRP A 103 6.02 -24.57 30.33
C TRP A 103 6.41 -23.15 29.93
N ALA A 104 5.63 -22.60 29.00
CA ALA A 104 5.57 -21.21 28.58
C ALA A 104 6.95 -20.56 28.39
N PRO A 105 7.76 -21.04 27.44
CA PRO A 105 9.04 -20.43 27.16
C PRO A 105 8.85 -19.03 26.58
N HIS A 106 9.72 -18.09 26.94
CA HIS A 106 9.95 -16.86 26.17
C HIS A 106 11.41 -16.79 25.72
N VAL A 107 11.65 -16.44 24.46
CA VAL A 107 12.99 -16.39 23.86
C VAL A 107 13.32 -14.99 23.35
N ILE A 108 14.52 -14.50 23.65
CA ILE A 108 15.02 -13.21 23.18
C ILE A 108 16.52 -13.25 22.93
N TYR A 109 16.99 -12.59 21.87
CA TYR A 109 18.41 -12.43 21.59
C TYR A 109 18.95 -11.14 22.22
N ARG A 110 19.97 -11.25 23.09
CA ARG A 110 20.67 -10.11 23.67
C ARG A 110 22.09 -10.45 24.11
N ASN A 111 22.99 -9.47 24.04
CA ASN A 111 24.38 -9.60 24.48
C ASN A 111 25.09 -10.84 23.90
N GLY A 112 24.83 -11.15 22.63
CA GLY A 112 25.45 -12.29 21.94
C GLY A 112 24.82 -13.66 22.24
N LEU A 113 23.75 -13.72 23.04
CA LEU A 113 23.12 -14.97 23.48
C LEU A 113 21.61 -14.96 23.21
N TYR A 114 21.05 -16.13 22.94
CA TYR A 114 19.61 -16.39 23.01
C TYR A 114 19.27 -16.80 24.44
N TRP A 115 18.51 -15.96 25.13
CA TRP A 115 17.99 -16.22 26.47
C TRP A 115 16.61 -16.84 26.38
N VAL A 116 16.36 -17.87 27.17
CA VAL A 116 15.07 -18.52 27.34
C VAL A 116 14.67 -18.47 28.80
N TYR A 117 13.53 -17.85 29.07
CA TYR A 117 12.86 -17.93 30.36
C TYR A 117 11.74 -18.95 30.27
N TYR A 118 11.52 -19.72 31.32
CA TYR A 118 10.52 -20.79 31.35
C TYR A 118 10.02 -20.98 32.78
N CYS A 119 8.88 -21.65 32.95
CA CYS A 119 8.37 -21.99 34.27
C CYS A 119 8.23 -23.50 34.49
N ALA A 120 8.12 -23.87 35.76
CA ALA A 120 7.71 -25.20 36.19
C ALA A 120 6.65 -25.05 37.30
N SER A 121 5.58 -25.83 37.20
CA SER A 121 4.44 -25.74 38.10
C SER A 121 3.59 -27.01 38.07
N THR A 122 2.53 -27.04 38.87
CA THR A 122 1.46 -28.06 38.88
C THR A 122 0.13 -27.34 38.77
N PHE A 123 -0.75 -27.83 37.88
CA PHE A 123 -2.07 -27.22 37.62
C PHE A 123 -2.85 -26.97 38.92
N GLY A 124 -3.48 -25.79 39.00
CA GLY A 124 -4.31 -25.38 40.13
C GLY A 124 -3.54 -24.92 41.37
N THR A 125 -2.21 -24.81 41.31
CA THR A 125 -1.38 -24.34 42.43
C THR A 125 -0.58 -23.09 42.06
N ASN A 126 -0.16 -22.32 43.07
CA ASN A 126 0.84 -21.25 42.89
C ASN A 126 2.19 -21.56 43.55
N ASN A 127 2.50 -22.85 43.74
CA ASN A 127 3.83 -23.29 44.11
C ASN A 127 4.63 -23.51 42.81
N SER A 128 5.37 -22.49 42.38
CA SER A 128 5.93 -22.45 41.03
C SER A 128 7.28 -21.74 41.00
N VAL A 129 8.07 -22.03 39.98
CA VAL A 129 9.37 -21.39 39.75
C VAL A 129 9.49 -20.94 38.30
N ILE A 130 10.19 -19.83 38.09
CA ILE A 130 10.70 -19.41 36.79
C ILE A 130 12.21 -19.57 36.78
N GLY A 131 12.73 -20.16 35.71
CA GLY A 131 14.16 -20.32 35.43
C GLY A 131 14.59 -19.59 34.17
N ALA A 132 15.90 -19.50 33.96
CA ALA A 132 16.49 -18.97 32.74
C ALA A 132 17.60 -19.88 32.21
N ALA A 133 17.71 -19.98 30.89
CA ALA A 133 18.80 -20.63 30.19
C ALA A 133 19.29 -19.75 29.03
N SER A 134 20.53 -19.94 28.58
CA SER A 134 21.06 -19.22 27.42
C SER A 134 21.84 -20.11 26.47
N ASN A 135 21.86 -19.77 25.18
CA ASN A 135 22.66 -20.44 24.16
C ASN A 135 23.27 -19.41 23.19
N PRO A 136 24.55 -19.53 22.79
CA PRO A 136 25.14 -18.63 21.78
C PRO A 136 24.46 -18.64 20.42
N THR A 137 23.76 -19.73 20.07
CA THR A 137 23.15 -19.89 18.75
C THR A 137 21.91 -20.79 18.81
N LEU A 138 20.99 -20.60 17.86
CA LEU A 138 19.87 -21.52 17.60
C LEU A 138 20.18 -22.50 16.46
N ASP A 139 21.39 -22.45 15.91
CA ASP A 139 21.88 -23.47 14.98
C ASP A 139 22.31 -24.71 15.75
N HIS A 140 21.45 -25.72 15.83
CA HIS A 140 21.76 -26.98 16.50
C HIS A 140 22.94 -27.76 15.89
N THR A 141 23.40 -27.38 14.69
CA THR A 141 24.57 -27.99 14.03
C THR A 141 25.87 -27.23 14.30
N ALA A 142 25.81 -26.03 14.86
CA ALA A 142 26.99 -25.23 15.15
C ALA A 142 27.78 -25.80 16.33
N GLY A 143 29.11 -25.76 16.24
CA GLY A 143 30.00 -26.32 17.26
C GLY A 143 29.93 -25.64 18.63
N ASN A 144 29.34 -24.43 18.72
CA ASN A 144 29.10 -23.70 19.96
C ASN A 144 27.63 -23.74 20.42
N TYR A 145 26.78 -24.61 19.83
CA TYR A 145 25.41 -24.82 20.31
C TYR A 145 25.44 -25.53 21.67
N LEU A 146 25.22 -24.77 22.73
CA LEU A 146 25.30 -25.26 24.10
C LEU A 146 24.39 -24.44 25.02
N TRP A 147 23.30 -25.08 25.49
CA TRP A 147 22.43 -24.50 26.50
C TRP A 147 23.12 -24.48 27.86
N THR A 148 23.19 -23.29 28.46
CA THR A 148 23.64 -23.05 29.83
C THR A 148 22.44 -22.72 30.69
N ASP A 149 22.16 -23.54 31.69
CA ASP A 149 21.12 -23.28 32.70
C ASP A 149 21.64 -22.29 33.75
N HIS A 150 20.89 -21.22 34.01
CA HIS A 150 21.21 -20.22 35.02
C HIS A 150 20.46 -20.45 36.33
N GLY A 151 19.53 -21.41 36.38
CA GLY A 151 18.75 -21.72 37.58
C GLY A 151 17.59 -20.76 37.83
N MET A 152 17.12 -20.74 39.08
CA MET A 152 15.94 -19.98 39.50
C MET A 152 16.12 -18.46 39.36
N VAL A 153 15.08 -17.81 38.85
CA VAL A 153 14.90 -16.35 38.73
C VAL A 153 13.95 -15.85 39.80
N ILE A 154 12.78 -16.49 39.94
CA ILE A 154 11.77 -16.18 40.95
C ILE A 154 10.95 -17.43 41.29
N ARG A 155 10.41 -17.49 42.50
CA ARG A 155 9.46 -18.52 42.93
C ARG A 155 8.21 -17.90 43.56
N THR A 156 7.15 -18.69 43.59
CA THR A 156 5.96 -18.47 44.43
C THR A 156 5.70 -19.72 45.28
N THR A 157 5.11 -19.54 46.46
CA THR A 157 4.80 -20.60 47.42
C THR A 157 3.32 -20.55 47.79
N SER A 158 2.66 -21.71 47.72
CA SER A 158 1.26 -21.84 48.14
C SER A 158 1.05 -21.37 49.57
N GLY A 159 0.05 -20.50 49.77
CA GLY A 159 -0.29 -19.94 51.08
C GLY A 159 0.62 -18.79 51.56
N VAL A 160 1.67 -18.45 50.80
CA VAL A 160 2.55 -17.30 51.09
C VAL A 160 2.30 -16.19 50.07
N ASP A 161 2.43 -16.51 48.79
CA ASP A 161 2.26 -15.56 47.71
C ASP A 161 0.80 -15.54 47.23
N ASN A 162 0.34 -14.37 46.80
CA ASN A 162 -1.00 -14.18 46.23
C ASN A 162 -0.97 -14.01 44.70
N TYR A 163 0.08 -14.50 44.05
CA TYR A 163 0.25 -14.55 42.61
C TYR A 163 1.02 -15.83 42.26
N ASN A 164 1.20 -16.10 40.97
CA ASN A 164 1.88 -17.29 40.48
C ASN A 164 3.11 -16.97 39.64
N ALA A 165 4.24 -17.64 39.87
CA ALA A 165 5.44 -17.53 39.04
C ALA A 165 5.37 -18.47 37.83
N ILE A 166 4.51 -18.14 36.86
CA ILE A 166 4.39 -18.83 35.58
C ILE A 166 4.34 -17.83 34.41
N ASP A 167 4.40 -18.34 33.18
CA ASP A 167 4.30 -17.58 31.93
C ASP A 167 5.26 -16.38 31.85
N PRO A 168 6.57 -16.61 32.00
CA PRO A 168 7.55 -15.55 31.96
C PRO A 168 7.70 -14.96 30.55
N GLU A 169 7.79 -13.64 30.47
CA GLU A 169 8.19 -12.91 29.29
C GLU A 169 9.23 -11.85 29.65
N LEU A 170 10.34 -11.83 28.91
CA LEU A 170 11.40 -10.84 29.10
C LEU A 170 11.26 -9.74 28.06
N PHE A 171 11.23 -8.50 28.51
CA PHE A 171 11.13 -7.32 27.66
C PHE A 171 12.20 -6.28 28.03
N GLU A 172 12.78 -5.64 27.02
CA GLU A 172 13.73 -4.53 27.19
C GLU A 172 13.02 -3.21 26.90
N ASP A 173 13.01 -2.31 27.87
CA ASP A 173 12.35 -1.01 27.72
C ASP A 173 13.17 -0.02 26.87
N LEU A 174 12.55 1.11 26.49
CA LEU A 174 13.21 2.19 25.74
C LEU A 174 14.43 2.81 26.43
N SER A 175 14.64 2.54 27.73
CA SER A 175 15.82 2.98 28.49
C SER A 175 16.89 1.89 28.61
N GLY A 176 16.68 0.70 28.05
CA GLY A 176 17.58 -0.44 28.10
C GLY A 176 17.49 -1.27 29.38
N ASN A 177 16.49 -1.03 30.24
CA ASN A 177 16.27 -1.87 31.42
C ASN A 177 15.50 -3.12 31.03
N LEU A 178 15.81 -4.24 31.69
CA LEU A 178 15.10 -5.49 31.48
C LEU A 178 14.02 -5.72 32.52
N TRP A 179 12.89 -6.16 32.02
CA TRP A 179 11.70 -6.45 32.81
C TRP A 179 11.21 -7.85 32.48
N LEU A 180 10.95 -8.64 33.52
CA LEU A 180 10.29 -9.92 33.39
C LEU A 180 8.84 -9.77 33.84
N SER A 181 7.92 -9.74 32.87
CA SER A 181 6.49 -9.97 33.12
C SER A 181 6.25 -11.45 33.37
N PHE A 182 5.35 -11.76 34.29
CA PHE A 182 4.94 -13.14 34.58
C PHE A 182 3.63 -13.10 35.35
N GLY A 183 3.00 -14.23 35.54
CA GLY A 183 1.82 -14.28 36.38
C GLY A 183 0.76 -15.18 35.83
N SER A 184 -0.11 -15.58 36.73
CA SER A 184 -1.43 -16.04 36.35
C SER A 184 -2.39 -16.02 37.53
N PHE A 185 -3.70 -16.01 37.26
CA PHE A 185 -4.83 -16.06 38.21
C PHE A 185 -4.59 -15.19 39.46
N TRP A 186 -5.04 -15.62 40.65
CA TRP A 186 -4.88 -14.95 41.95
C TRP A 186 -4.94 -13.41 41.84
N SER A 187 -3.86 -12.69 42.16
CA SER A 187 -3.81 -11.22 42.06
C SER A 187 -3.39 -10.69 40.69
N GLY A 188 -3.13 -11.55 39.70
CA GLY A 188 -2.91 -11.21 38.29
C GLY A 188 -1.44 -11.14 37.88
N ILE A 189 -1.18 -10.38 36.82
CA ILE A 189 0.14 -10.25 36.16
C ILE A 189 1.06 -9.35 36.98
N LYS A 190 2.28 -9.83 37.14
CA LYS A 190 3.39 -9.20 37.86
C LYS A 190 4.53 -8.85 36.92
N MET A 191 5.41 -8.00 37.43
CA MET A 191 6.65 -7.66 36.75
C MET A 191 7.78 -7.43 37.77
N ILE A 192 8.98 -7.90 37.43
CA ILE A 192 10.22 -7.62 38.17
C ILE A 192 11.29 -7.09 37.22
N GLU A 193 12.23 -6.33 37.76
CA GLU A 193 13.46 -5.97 37.05
C GLU A 193 14.41 -7.17 36.97
N ILE A 194 15.16 -7.28 35.87
CA ILE A 194 16.18 -8.28 35.63
C ILE A 194 17.55 -7.61 35.45
N ASP A 195 18.54 -8.12 36.17
CA ASP A 195 19.94 -7.78 35.99
C ASP A 195 20.46 -8.33 34.66
N SER A 196 20.97 -7.43 33.84
CA SER A 196 21.34 -7.73 32.46
C SER A 196 22.56 -8.64 32.30
N ALA A 197 23.41 -8.76 33.33
CA ALA A 197 24.60 -9.60 33.31
C ALA A 197 24.30 -11.03 33.74
N THR A 198 23.40 -11.21 34.70
CA THR A 198 23.09 -12.51 35.31
C THR A 198 21.82 -13.16 34.76
N GLY A 199 20.93 -12.39 34.13
CA GLY A 199 19.60 -12.85 33.72
C GLY A 199 18.67 -13.14 34.90
N LYS A 200 19.02 -12.69 36.11
CA LYS A 200 18.28 -12.90 37.36
C LYS A 200 17.81 -11.59 37.93
N ARG A 201 17.04 -11.66 39.01
CA ARG A 201 16.66 -10.48 39.78
C ARG A 201 17.91 -9.77 40.35
N PRO A 202 18.01 -8.42 40.27
CA PRO A 202 19.10 -7.68 40.89
C PRO A 202 19.21 -7.95 42.39
N ALA A 203 20.42 -8.14 42.88
CA ALA A 203 20.67 -8.42 44.29
C ALA A 203 20.13 -7.28 45.18
N GLY A 204 19.29 -7.62 46.17
CA GLY A 204 18.67 -6.65 47.07
C GLY A 204 17.43 -5.93 46.54
N ASN A 205 17.09 -6.06 45.25
CA ASN A 205 15.83 -5.52 44.72
C ASN A 205 14.70 -6.56 44.90
N ASN A 206 13.81 -6.30 45.86
CA ASN A 206 12.64 -7.13 46.14
C ASN A 206 11.31 -6.56 45.62
N THR A 207 11.36 -5.54 44.75
CA THR A 207 10.15 -4.92 44.18
C THR A 207 9.45 -5.86 43.20
N VAL A 208 8.13 -6.01 43.35
CA VAL A 208 7.25 -6.72 42.42
C VAL A 208 6.11 -5.79 42.04
N TYR A 209 6.03 -5.41 40.77
CA TYR A 209 4.97 -4.55 40.26
C TYR A 209 3.74 -5.40 39.91
N SER A 210 2.54 -4.90 40.16
CA SER A 210 1.30 -5.50 39.64
C SER A 210 0.83 -4.67 38.46
N ILE A 211 0.71 -5.30 37.29
CA ILE A 211 0.49 -4.58 36.02
C ILE A 211 -0.85 -4.91 35.34
N ALA A 212 -1.49 -6.03 35.71
CA ALA A 212 -2.87 -6.35 35.33
C ALA A 212 -3.54 -7.28 36.36
N SER A 213 -4.86 -7.20 36.52
CA SER A 213 -5.63 -8.05 37.42
C SER A 213 -7.09 -8.18 36.99
N ARG A 214 -7.68 -9.35 37.25
CA ARG A 214 -9.12 -9.60 37.14
C ARG A 214 -9.79 -9.80 38.51
N GLY A 215 -9.18 -9.28 39.58
CA GLY A 215 -9.74 -9.40 40.93
C GLY A 215 -9.94 -10.85 41.39
N GLY A 216 -9.02 -11.75 41.05
CA GLY A 216 -9.15 -13.19 41.29
C GLY A 216 -9.58 -14.02 40.07
N GLY A 217 -10.07 -13.37 39.01
CA GLY A 217 -10.42 -14.04 37.76
C GLY A 217 -9.21 -14.54 36.96
N ALA A 218 -9.49 -15.41 35.98
CA ALA A 218 -8.50 -16.07 35.14
C ALA A 218 -7.80 -15.10 34.17
N ILE A 219 -6.51 -14.86 34.37
CA ILE A 219 -5.66 -13.99 33.55
C ILE A 219 -4.23 -14.52 33.58
N GLU A 220 -3.56 -14.65 32.43
CA GLU A 220 -2.20 -15.19 32.31
C GLU A 220 -1.52 -14.82 30.99
N GLY A 221 -0.39 -15.46 30.67
CA GLY A 221 0.31 -15.30 29.41
C GLY A 221 0.59 -13.85 29.03
N PRO A 222 1.32 -13.07 29.86
CA PRO A 222 1.64 -11.70 29.52
C PRO A 222 2.51 -11.65 28.27
N SER A 223 2.19 -10.73 27.36
CA SER A 223 3.10 -10.34 26.29
C SER A 223 3.22 -8.85 26.08
N ILE A 224 4.43 -8.30 25.95
CA ILE A 224 4.72 -6.88 25.84
C ILE A 224 5.43 -6.56 24.53
N ILE A 225 4.89 -5.57 23.82
CA ILE A 225 5.54 -4.95 22.67
C ILE A 225 5.49 -3.42 22.80
N GLU A 226 6.54 -2.75 22.34
CA GLU A 226 6.56 -1.30 22.21
C GLU A 226 6.08 -0.88 20.81
N HIS A 227 5.24 0.14 20.76
CA HIS A 227 4.83 0.79 19.51
C HIS A 227 4.61 2.29 19.75
N ASN A 228 5.29 3.13 18.97
CA ASN A 228 5.20 4.59 19.00
C ASN A 228 5.35 5.21 20.40
N GLY A 229 6.31 4.72 21.18
CA GLY A 229 6.62 5.21 22.52
C GLY A 229 5.70 4.69 23.62
N LEU A 230 4.79 3.76 23.32
CA LEU A 230 3.89 3.13 24.27
C LEU A 230 4.15 1.63 24.38
N TYR A 231 3.97 1.08 25.58
CA TYR A 231 4.05 -0.35 25.85
C TYR A 231 2.65 -0.94 25.84
N TYR A 232 2.45 -2.02 25.09
CA TYR A 232 1.19 -2.75 24.99
C TYR A 232 1.33 -4.09 25.68
N LEU A 233 0.54 -4.32 26.73
CA LEU A 233 0.48 -5.58 27.46
C LEU A 233 -0.71 -6.40 26.98
N PHE A 234 -0.43 -7.48 26.26
CA PHE A 234 -1.36 -8.55 25.93
C PHE A 234 -1.45 -9.53 27.10
N THR A 235 -2.64 -10.08 27.36
CA THR A 235 -2.87 -11.14 28.35
C THR A 235 -3.94 -12.09 27.83
N ALA A 236 -3.83 -13.37 28.18
CA ALA A 236 -4.87 -14.36 27.96
C ALA A 236 -5.85 -14.36 29.13
N TRP A 237 -7.14 -14.33 28.86
CA TRP A 237 -8.20 -14.38 29.86
C TRP A 237 -8.97 -15.68 29.77
N ASP A 238 -9.53 -16.13 30.90
CA ASP A 238 -10.36 -17.33 31.02
C ASP A 238 -9.56 -18.64 30.89
N THR A 239 -10.17 -19.75 30.46
CA THR A 239 -9.60 -21.09 30.68
C THR A 239 -8.91 -21.64 29.42
N CYS A 240 -7.66 -22.06 29.58
CA CYS A 240 -6.94 -22.88 28.59
C CYS A 240 -7.16 -24.37 28.81
N CYS A 241 -6.63 -25.13 27.86
CA CYS A 241 -6.18 -26.50 28.05
C CYS A 241 -7.30 -27.51 28.31
N ALA A 242 -8.54 -27.12 27.97
CA ALA A 242 -9.74 -27.94 28.07
C ALA A 242 -10.24 -28.41 26.68
N GLY A 243 -9.38 -28.41 25.66
CA GLY A 243 -9.75 -28.77 24.29
C GLY A 243 -10.85 -27.85 23.76
N ILE A 244 -11.98 -28.43 23.34
CA ILE A 244 -13.14 -27.68 22.83
C ILE A 244 -13.86 -26.86 23.91
N ASP A 245 -13.62 -27.13 25.19
CA ASP A 245 -14.21 -26.39 26.31
C ASP A 245 -13.33 -25.19 26.74
N SER A 246 -12.25 -24.91 26.01
CA SER A 246 -11.37 -23.77 26.29
C SER A 246 -12.06 -22.45 25.94
N THR A 247 -11.97 -21.47 26.83
CA THR A 247 -12.65 -20.15 26.71
C THR A 247 -11.68 -18.97 26.57
N TYR A 248 -10.41 -19.28 26.37
CA TYR A 248 -9.36 -18.30 26.15
C TYR A 248 -9.72 -17.19 25.16
N ASN A 249 -9.36 -15.97 25.52
CA ASN A 249 -9.41 -14.79 24.67
C ASN A 249 -8.23 -13.86 25.00
N VAL A 250 -7.79 -13.07 24.03
CA VAL A 250 -6.66 -12.15 24.17
C VAL A 250 -7.18 -10.74 24.46
N ARG A 251 -6.68 -10.15 25.55
CA ARG A 251 -6.94 -8.76 25.94
C ARG A 251 -5.67 -7.93 25.88
N VAL A 252 -5.82 -6.63 25.62
CA VAL A 252 -4.70 -5.68 25.61
C VAL A 252 -5.00 -4.41 26.39
N GLY A 253 -3.96 -3.84 27.00
CA GLY A 253 -3.91 -2.46 27.46
C GLY A 253 -2.58 -1.81 27.10
N ARG A 254 -2.52 -0.47 27.13
CA ARG A 254 -1.28 0.29 26.87
C ARG A 254 -0.90 1.22 28.00
N SER A 255 0.39 1.54 28.10
CA SER A 255 0.96 2.45 29.10
C SER A 255 2.16 3.19 28.52
N ALA A 256 2.42 4.41 28.98
CA ALA A 256 3.67 5.13 28.71
C ALA A 256 4.85 4.65 29.59
N SER A 257 4.56 3.83 30.61
CA SER A 257 5.55 3.19 31.48
C SER A 257 5.38 1.68 31.45
N VAL A 258 6.47 0.94 31.30
CA VAL A 258 6.48 -0.53 31.27
C VAL A 258 5.98 -1.16 32.58
N THR A 259 6.12 -0.45 33.70
CA THR A 259 5.58 -0.88 35.01
C THR A 259 4.11 -0.48 35.22
N GLY A 260 3.46 0.04 34.18
CA GLY A 260 2.08 0.52 34.23
C GLY A 260 1.94 1.97 34.72
N THR A 261 0.71 2.46 34.95
CA THR A 261 -0.56 1.72 34.88
C THR A 261 -1.03 1.52 33.44
N TYR A 262 -1.29 0.26 33.06
CA TYR A 262 -1.89 -0.08 31.77
C TYR A 262 -3.39 0.20 31.75
N ARG A 263 -3.88 0.74 30.63
CA ARG A 263 -5.30 1.04 30.40
C ARG A 263 -5.77 0.52 29.05
N ASP A 264 -7.05 0.16 28.97
CA ASP A 264 -7.69 -0.29 27.73
C ASP A 264 -8.18 0.89 26.85
N LYS A 265 -8.83 0.56 25.72
CA LYS A 265 -9.33 1.54 24.73
C LYS A 265 -10.39 2.48 25.31
N ASN A 266 -11.07 2.06 26.36
CA ASN A 266 -12.05 2.86 27.10
C ASN A 266 -11.42 3.55 28.34
N ASN A 267 -10.09 3.60 28.41
CA ASN A 267 -9.31 4.20 29.50
C ASN A 267 -9.50 3.51 30.88
N THR A 268 -10.03 2.28 30.90
CA THR A 268 -10.20 1.50 32.12
C THR A 268 -8.88 0.83 32.49
N SER A 269 -8.50 0.93 33.76
CA SER A 269 -7.27 0.32 34.26
C SER A 269 -7.31 -1.20 34.16
N LEU A 270 -6.22 -1.82 33.68
CA LEU A 270 -6.05 -3.28 33.71
C LEU A 270 -5.98 -3.82 35.15
N MET A 271 -5.75 -2.97 36.15
CA MET A 271 -5.85 -3.35 37.57
C MET A 271 -7.29 -3.36 38.10
N SER A 272 -8.25 -2.89 37.31
CA SER A 272 -9.66 -2.77 37.68
C SER A 272 -10.58 -3.48 36.70
N GLY A 273 -10.08 -4.55 36.06
CA GLY A 273 -10.84 -5.35 35.10
C GLY A 273 -10.95 -4.75 33.69
N GLY A 274 -10.18 -3.70 33.37
CA GLY A 274 -10.03 -3.22 32.00
C GLY A 274 -9.26 -4.20 31.11
N GLY A 275 -9.48 -4.12 29.80
CA GLY A 275 -8.79 -4.93 28.79
C GLY A 275 -9.56 -4.98 27.47
N THR A 276 -9.02 -4.37 26.42
CA THR A 276 -9.63 -4.39 25.07
C THR A 276 -9.51 -5.80 24.51
N GLN A 277 -10.63 -6.46 24.15
CA GLN A 277 -10.57 -7.76 23.48
C GLN A 277 -10.12 -7.60 22.04
N VAL A 278 -9.07 -8.31 21.66
CA VAL A 278 -8.50 -8.28 20.30
C VAL A 278 -8.58 -9.63 19.60
N LEU A 279 -8.83 -10.71 20.32
CA LEU A 279 -9.06 -12.04 19.76
C LEU A 279 -9.89 -12.90 20.71
N SER A 280 -10.86 -13.65 20.18
CA SER A 280 -11.69 -14.60 20.93
C SER A 280 -12.07 -15.77 20.02
N ALA A 281 -12.81 -16.76 20.55
CA ALA A 281 -13.25 -17.89 19.74
C ALA A 281 -14.18 -17.46 18.59
N TYR A 282 -14.00 -18.07 17.42
CA TYR A 282 -14.88 -17.95 16.25
C TYR A 282 -14.71 -19.18 15.34
N GLY A 283 -15.78 -19.62 14.68
CA GLY A 283 -15.74 -20.82 13.81
C GLY A 283 -15.13 -22.03 14.53
N ARG A 284 -14.16 -22.69 13.88
CA ARG A 284 -13.38 -23.79 14.48
C ARG A 284 -12.23 -23.36 15.41
N TYR A 285 -11.95 -22.06 15.53
CA TYR A 285 -10.80 -21.54 16.28
C TYR A 285 -11.21 -21.25 17.73
N ILE A 286 -11.08 -22.25 18.59
CA ILE A 286 -11.56 -22.21 19.98
C ILE A 286 -10.43 -21.76 20.91
N GLY A 287 -10.76 -20.93 21.91
CA GLY A 287 -9.83 -20.52 22.96
C GLY A 287 -8.49 -19.98 22.47
N PRO A 288 -8.43 -19.03 21.51
CA PRO A 288 -7.16 -18.44 21.11
C PRO A 288 -6.59 -17.60 22.26
N GLY A 289 -5.38 -17.93 22.69
CA GLY A 289 -4.75 -17.29 23.82
C GLY A 289 -3.36 -17.83 24.06
N HIS A 290 -2.72 -17.30 25.11
CA HIS A 290 -1.27 -17.32 25.36
C HIS A 290 -0.45 -17.07 24.09
N GLY A 291 0.12 -15.88 23.98
CA GLY A 291 0.90 -15.53 22.80
C GLY A 291 2.10 -14.65 23.12
N SER A 292 2.96 -14.52 22.12
CA SER A 292 4.20 -13.75 22.14
C SER A 292 4.18 -12.74 21.00
N ALA A 293 4.23 -11.46 21.37
CA ALA A 293 4.34 -10.35 20.44
C ALA A 293 5.80 -10.11 20.06
N TYR A 294 6.09 -9.92 18.78
CA TYR A 294 7.44 -9.64 18.31
C TYR A 294 7.44 -8.75 17.06
N LYS A 295 8.56 -8.06 16.83
CA LYS A 295 8.78 -7.27 15.61
C LYS A 295 9.61 -8.06 14.61
N ASP A 296 9.30 -7.93 13.33
CA ASP A 296 10.12 -8.42 12.22
C ASP A 296 9.95 -7.47 11.02
N GLY A 297 11.01 -6.71 10.74
CA GLY A 297 10.99 -5.60 9.77
C GLY A 297 10.05 -4.48 10.17
N ARG A 298 9.25 -3.98 9.22
CA ARG A 298 8.22 -2.94 9.41
C ARG A 298 6.95 -3.44 10.12
N ARG A 299 6.88 -4.73 10.43
CA ARG A 299 5.66 -5.38 10.90
C ARG A 299 5.83 -5.90 12.32
N SER A 300 4.71 -5.92 13.03
CA SER A 300 4.58 -6.52 14.35
C SER A 300 3.73 -7.78 14.22
N TYR A 301 3.98 -8.79 15.04
CA TYR A 301 3.30 -10.08 15.00
C TYR A 301 2.89 -10.53 16.38
N PHE A 302 1.88 -11.38 16.41
CA PHE A 302 1.42 -12.09 17.60
C PHE A 302 1.36 -13.58 17.29
N ALA A 303 2.33 -14.33 17.81
CA ALA A 303 2.35 -15.78 17.78
C ALA A 303 1.48 -16.31 18.92
N HIS A 304 0.51 -17.19 18.65
CA HIS A 304 -0.39 -17.71 19.69
C HIS A 304 -0.85 -19.13 19.36
N HIS A 305 -1.42 -19.81 20.35
CA HIS A 305 -2.09 -21.08 20.11
C HIS A 305 -3.61 -20.94 20.12
N TYR A 306 -4.30 -21.95 19.61
CA TYR A 306 -5.75 -22.14 19.70
C TYR A 306 -6.07 -23.63 19.70
N TYR A 307 -7.32 -24.00 19.95
CA TYR A 307 -7.82 -25.37 19.89
C TYR A 307 -8.73 -25.54 18.68
N ASN A 308 -8.42 -26.50 17.80
CA ASN A 308 -9.20 -26.70 16.58
C ASN A 308 -10.44 -27.57 16.85
N GLY A 309 -11.62 -26.97 16.72
CA GLY A 309 -12.91 -27.65 16.91
C GLY A 309 -13.14 -28.82 15.95
N ASN A 310 -12.60 -28.75 14.73
CA ASN A 310 -12.70 -29.83 13.75
C ASN A 310 -11.79 -31.03 14.07
N GLU A 311 -10.89 -30.86 15.04
CA GLU A 311 -9.92 -31.87 15.46
C GLU A 311 -10.06 -32.15 16.95
N ASN A 312 -11.29 -32.15 17.47
CA ASN A 312 -11.63 -32.44 18.86
C ASN A 312 -10.82 -31.60 19.87
N GLY A 313 -10.59 -30.33 19.55
CA GLY A 313 -9.86 -29.40 20.39
C GLY A 313 -8.35 -29.68 20.42
N THR A 314 -7.77 -30.24 19.35
CA THR A 314 -6.31 -30.41 19.30
C THR A 314 -5.64 -29.02 19.20
N PRO A 315 -4.59 -28.74 20.00
CA PRO A 315 -3.91 -27.45 19.95
C PRO A 315 -3.13 -27.25 18.65
N ARG A 316 -3.21 -26.01 18.15
CA ARG A 316 -2.65 -25.53 16.90
C ARG A 316 -2.00 -24.16 17.09
N PHE A 317 -1.12 -23.82 16.16
CA PHE A 317 -0.31 -22.61 16.18
C PHE A 317 -0.75 -21.62 15.10
N HIS A 318 -0.78 -20.34 15.44
CA HIS A 318 -0.95 -19.25 14.49
C HIS A 318 0.06 -18.13 14.75
N ILE A 319 0.43 -17.44 13.68
CA ILE A 319 1.09 -16.12 13.74
C ILE A 319 0.14 -15.14 13.08
N ARG A 320 -0.25 -14.08 13.76
CA ARG A 320 -1.04 -12.98 13.18
C ARG A 320 -0.16 -11.75 13.04
N GLU A 321 -0.37 -10.95 12.02
CA GLU A 321 0.16 -9.59 12.03
C GLU A 321 -0.59 -8.77 13.08
N ILE A 322 0.11 -7.90 13.80
CA ILE A 322 -0.51 -6.85 14.62
C ILE A 322 -0.69 -5.65 13.71
N VAL A 323 -1.94 -5.36 13.34
CA VAL A 323 -2.30 -4.17 12.58
C VAL A 323 -2.67 -3.07 13.57
N TRP A 324 -1.98 -1.94 13.51
CA TRP A 324 -2.24 -0.80 14.39
C TRP A 324 -3.28 0.11 13.74
N ASP A 325 -4.42 0.36 14.40
CA ASP A 325 -5.41 1.32 13.92
C ASP A 325 -4.88 2.77 14.03
N ASN A 326 -5.64 3.74 13.49
CA ASN A 326 -5.24 5.16 13.49
C ASN A 326 -5.10 5.76 14.90
N ASP A 327 -5.69 5.14 15.94
CA ASP A 327 -5.55 5.55 17.34
C ASP A 327 -4.40 4.81 18.05
N GLY A 328 -3.67 3.97 17.31
CA GLY A 328 -2.58 3.12 17.77
C GLY A 328 -3.06 1.90 18.56
N TRP A 329 -4.29 1.42 18.42
CA TRP A 329 -4.74 0.17 19.04
C TRP A 329 -4.48 -1.04 18.14
N PRO A 330 -4.02 -2.16 18.70
CA PRO A 330 -3.75 -3.35 17.90
C PRO A 330 -5.04 -4.08 17.53
N ILE A 331 -5.06 -4.58 16.31
CA ILE A 331 -6.04 -5.51 15.75
C ILE A 331 -5.28 -6.77 15.35
N LEU A 332 -5.84 -7.94 15.65
CA LEU A 332 -5.30 -9.24 15.27
C LEU A 332 -6.16 -9.84 14.15
N PRO A 333 -5.96 -9.43 12.87
CA PRO A 333 -6.66 -9.99 11.72
C PRO A 333 -6.21 -11.43 11.46
N GLN A 334 -6.38 -11.92 10.23
CA GLN A 334 -6.09 -13.30 9.85
C GLN A 334 -4.69 -13.81 10.26
N PRO A 335 -4.57 -15.12 10.56
CA PRO A 335 -3.27 -15.74 10.71
C PRO A 335 -2.54 -15.77 9.36
N TYR A 336 -1.22 -15.71 9.42
CA TYR A 336 -0.36 -15.84 8.27
C TYR A 336 -0.38 -17.28 7.76
N MET A 337 -1.00 -17.49 6.60
CA MET A 337 -1.16 -18.80 5.96
C MET A 337 -0.16 -19.04 4.82
N GLY A 338 1.00 -18.38 4.87
CA GLY A 338 1.99 -18.45 3.79
C GLY A 338 1.85 -17.38 2.72
N ARG A 339 0.80 -16.56 2.79
CA ARG A 339 0.60 -15.37 1.96
C ARG A 339 0.02 -14.25 2.81
N ARG A 340 0.53 -13.02 2.69
CA ARG A 340 -0.03 -11.86 3.43
C ARG A 340 -1.20 -11.23 2.70
N GLN A 341 -1.12 -11.25 1.39
CA GLN A 341 -2.03 -10.52 0.52
C GLN A 341 -3.26 -11.34 0.14
N ALA A 342 -3.43 -12.55 0.69
CA ALA A 342 -4.60 -13.39 0.48
C ALA A 342 -5.42 -13.40 1.78
N LEU A 343 -6.49 -12.62 1.85
CA LEU A 343 -7.30 -12.42 3.05
C LEU A 343 -8.50 -13.36 3.07
N GLU A 344 -8.48 -14.39 3.91
CA GLU A 344 -9.62 -15.33 4.04
C GLU A 344 -10.78 -14.67 4.80
N ALA A 345 -12.00 -14.79 4.27
CA ALA A 345 -13.14 -14.02 4.74
C ALA A 345 -13.64 -14.45 6.12
N GLU A 346 -13.47 -15.72 6.49
CA GLU A 346 -13.81 -16.24 7.82
C GLU A 346 -12.90 -15.69 8.95
N HIS A 347 -11.81 -15.00 8.59
CA HIS A 347 -10.91 -14.34 9.53
C HIS A 347 -11.12 -12.83 9.63
N ALA A 348 -11.98 -12.27 8.79
CA ALA A 348 -12.39 -10.87 8.89
C ALA A 348 -13.15 -10.60 10.19
N GLN A 349 -13.32 -9.33 10.54
CA GLN A 349 -14.32 -8.94 11.52
C GLN A 349 -15.71 -9.10 10.86
N LEU A 350 -16.53 -9.97 11.44
CA LEU A 350 -17.85 -10.33 10.93
C LEU A 350 -18.96 -9.72 11.80
N ILE A 351 -19.91 -9.04 11.18
CA ILE A 351 -21.12 -8.51 11.82
C ILE A 351 -22.32 -9.09 11.09
N ASN A 352 -23.22 -9.81 11.77
CA ASN A 352 -24.39 -10.47 11.16
C ASN A 352 -24.06 -11.27 9.88
N VAL A 353 -22.96 -12.03 9.93
CA VAL A 353 -22.46 -12.92 8.88
C VAL A 353 -22.14 -14.27 9.51
N GLN A 354 -22.33 -15.37 8.78
CA GLN A 354 -22.02 -16.71 9.26
C GLN A 354 -20.76 -17.25 8.59
N ILE A 355 -19.96 -18.01 9.34
CA ILE A 355 -18.88 -18.82 8.78
C ILE A 355 -19.50 -20.14 8.34
N LEU A 356 -19.40 -20.44 7.05
CA LEU A 356 -19.89 -21.68 6.44
C LEU A 356 -18.72 -22.54 5.98
N THR A 357 -18.93 -23.86 5.89
CA THR A 357 -17.90 -24.78 5.42
C THR A 357 -18.16 -25.24 3.98
N GLY A 358 -17.12 -25.34 3.17
CA GLY A 358 -17.24 -25.85 1.78
C GLY A 358 -15.90 -26.32 1.23
N THR A 359 -15.85 -27.49 0.61
CA THR A 359 -14.59 -28.09 0.13
C THR A 359 -13.91 -27.30 -1.00
N GLN A 360 -14.61 -26.37 -1.63
CA GLN A 360 -14.08 -25.50 -2.66
C GLN A 360 -13.60 -24.14 -2.14
N ALA A 361 -13.92 -23.77 -0.89
CA ALA A 361 -13.40 -22.55 -0.28
C ALA A 361 -11.88 -22.70 0.01
N SER A 362 -11.11 -21.61 -0.07
CA SER A 362 -9.63 -21.68 -0.03
C SER A 362 -9.07 -22.29 1.24
N ASN A 363 -9.78 -22.12 2.36
CA ASN A 363 -9.46 -22.77 3.63
C ASN A 363 -10.62 -23.63 4.18
N SER A 364 -11.48 -24.09 3.28
CA SER A 364 -12.66 -24.90 3.59
C SER A 364 -13.73 -24.20 4.43
N GLU A 365 -13.56 -22.91 4.71
CA GLU A 365 -14.51 -22.01 5.36
C GLU A 365 -14.67 -20.73 4.51
N TYR A 366 -15.81 -20.04 4.61
CA TYR A 366 -16.09 -18.80 3.90
C TYR A 366 -17.16 -17.97 4.64
N ALA A 367 -17.29 -16.69 4.30
CA ALA A 367 -18.30 -15.79 4.84
C ALA A 367 -19.61 -15.87 4.02
N GLY A 368 -20.65 -16.43 4.65
CA GLY A 368 -21.98 -16.59 4.07
C GLY A 368 -23.07 -15.81 4.82
N TYR A 369 -24.28 -15.81 4.27
CA TYR A 369 -25.43 -15.08 4.83
C TYR A 369 -25.17 -13.57 5.03
N ILE A 370 -24.44 -12.95 4.10
CA ILE A 370 -24.21 -11.50 4.05
C ILE A 370 -25.49 -10.83 3.52
N ASN A 371 -26.56 -10.88 4.32
CA ASN A 371 -27.94 -10.68 3.86
C ASN A 371 -28.68 -9.52 4.55
N TYR A 372 -28.22 -9.09 5.72
CA TYR A 372 -28.87 -8.05 6.51
C TYR A 372 -28.27 -6.68 6.21
N SER A 373 -29.04 -5.61 6.32
CA SER A 373 -28.55 -4.25 6.05
C SER A 373 -27.34 -3.86 6.90
N ASP A 374 -27.19 -4.49 8.07
CA ASP A 374 -26.05 -4.34 8.99
C ASP A 374 -25.02 -5.49 8.89
N SER A 375 -25.18 -6.44 7.96
CA SER A 375 -24.15 -7.43 7.66
C SER A 375 -22.87 -6.75 7.20
N ARG A 376 -21.73 -7.10 7.79
CA ARG A 376 -20.41 -6.60 7.39
C ARG A 376 -19.37 -7.72 7.38
N VAL A 377 -18.51 -7.70 6.36
CA VAL A 377 -17.23 -8.42 6.34
C VAL A 377 -16.13 -7.35 6.28
N ILE A 378 -15.33 -7.23 7.34
CA ILE A 378 -14.37 -6.13 7.51
C ILE A 378 -12.95 -6.69 7.58
N PHE A 379 -12.13 -6.35 6.60
CA PHE A 379 -10.71 -6.65 6.58
C PHE A 379 -9.90 -5.47 7.11
N HIS A 380 -9.00 -5.75 8.05
CA HIS A 380 -8.02 -4.79 8.55
C HIS A 380 -6.67 -5.12 7.94
N TYR A 381 -6.13 -4.19 7.16
CA TYR A 381 -4.92 -4.40 6.37
C TYR A 381 -3.88 -3.33 6.68
N ASN A 382 -2.62 -3.75 6.81
CA ASN A 382 -1.48 -2.84 6.94
C ASN A 382 -0.74 -2.76 5.60
N ALA A 383 -0.99 -1.69 4.85
CA ALA A 383 -0.28 -1.40 3.62
C ALA A 383 1.05 -0.72 3.95
N LEU A 384 2.15 -1.18 3.36
CA LEU A 384 3.47 -0.59 3.63
C LEU A 384 3.80 0.62 2.76
N ALA A 385 2.89 0.97 1.86
CA ALA A 385 2.97 2.12 0.97
C ALA A 385 1.56 2.57 0.62
N SER A 386 1.40 3.88 0.41
CA SER A 386 0.19 4.42 -0.21
C SER A 386 0.24 4.16 -1.72
N GLY A 387 -0.91 3.97 -2.36
CA GLY A 387 -0.95 3.86 -3.81
C GLY A 387 -2.16 3.10 -4.35
N PRO A 388 -2.18 2.86 -5.67
CA PRO A 388 -3.20 2.05 -6.30
C PRO A 388 -2.99 0.57 -5.97
N PHE A 389 -4.07 -0.09 -5.58
CA PHE A 389 -4.17 -1.53 -5.40
C PHE A 389 -5.41 -2.04 -6.12
N GLU A 390 -5.56 -3.36 -6.18
CA GLU A 390 -6.78 -3.99 -6.64
C GLU A 390 -7.19 -5.12 -5.72
N LEU A 391 -8.45 -5.15 -5.31
CA LEU A 391 -9.03 -6.27 -4.60
C LEU A 391 -9.48 -7.31 -5.62
N ARG A 392 -8.98 -8.53 -5.55
CA ARG A 392 -9.55 -9.67 -6.28
C ARG A 392 -10.41 -10.49 -5.33
N VAL A 393 -11.72 -10.35 -5.47
CA VAL A 393 -12.72 -10.98 -4.60
C VAL A 393 -13.15 -12.32 -5.21
N ARG A 394 -12.92 -13.40 -4.47
CA ARG A 394 -13.40 -14.75 -4.81
C ARG A 394 -14.72 -14.97 -4.10
N TYR A 395 -15.78 -15.22 -4.87
CA TYR A 395 -17.16 -15.11 -4.40
C TYR A 395 -18.06 -16.23 -4.93
N ALA A 396 -19.22 -16.41 -4.28
CA ALA A 396 -20.33 -17.22 -4.76
C ALA A 396 -21.62 -16.37 -4.81
N ALA A 397 -22.39 -16.46 -5.88
CA ALA A 397 -23.65 -15.75 -6.13
C ALA A 397 -24.65 -16.73 -6.77
N GLY A 398 -24.97 -17.78 -6.02
CA GLY A 398 -25.74 -18.94 -6.53
C GLY A 398 -27.22 -18.65 -6.78
N GLY A 399 -27.73 -17.52 -6.28
CA GLY A 399 -29.12 -17.08 -6.48
C GLY A 399 -29.35 -16.24 -7.74
N GLY A 400 -28.29 -15.88 -8.46
CA GLY A 400 -28.32 -14.92 -9.56
C GLY A 400 -27.24 -13.85 -9.39
N ALA A 401 -27.18 -12.90 -10.32
CA ALA A 401 -26.27 -11.76 -10.19
C ALA A 401 -26.60 -10.94 -8.92
N ALA A 402 -25.57 -10.35 -8.31
CA ALA A 402 -25.69 -9.61 -7.06
C ALA A 402 -24.73 -8.41 -7.06
N THR A 403 -24.94 -7.49 -6.12
CA THR A 403 -24.00 -6.41 -5.81
C THR A 403 -23.69 -6.38 -4.32
N GLN A 404 -22.47 -5.94 -3.98
CA GLN A 404 -22.14 -5.48 -2.63
C GLN A 404 -21.53 -4.09 -2.74
N LEU A 405 -21.62 -3.33 -1.66
CA LEU A 405 -20.95 -2.05 -1.54
C LEU A 405 -19.66 -2.27 -0.74
N VAL A 406 -18.54 -1.79 -1.28
CA VAL A 406 -17.22 -1.87 -0.66
C VAL A 406 -16.77 -0.48 -0.25
N THR A 407 -16.58 -0.28 1.05
CA THR A 407 -16.00 0.94 1.61
C THR A 407 -14.53 0.69 1.92
N VAL A 408 -13.63 1.56 1.46
CA VAL A 408 -12.22 1.57 1.89
C VAL A 408 -11.99 2.79 2.74
N ASN A 409 -11.59 2.60 3.98
CA ASN A 409 -11.42 3.66 4.98
C ASN A 409 -12.71 4.49 5.11
N SER A 410 -12.63 5.79 4.86
CA SER A 410 -13.76 6.73 4.87
C SER A 410 -14.16 7.18 3.47
N ASN A 411 -13.69 6.49 2.43
CA ASN A 411 -14.01 6.80 1.04
C ASN A 411 -15.46 6.41 0.71
N PRO A 412 -16.07 7.02 -0.32
CA PRO A 412 -17.37 6.59 -0.84
C PRO A 412 -17.39 5.11 -1.21
N ASP A 413 -18.58 4.52 -1.13
CA ASP A 413 -18.77 3.12 -1.48
C ASP A 413 -18.54 2.85 -2.96
N ILE A 414 -17.85 1.76 -3.24
CA ILE A 414 -17.70 1.19 -4.57
C ILE A 414 -18.75 0.09 -4.71
N GLU A 415 -19.67 0.23 -5.67
CA GLU A 415 -20.58 -0.87 -6.00
C GLU A 415 -19.83 -1.95 -6.80
N VAL A 416 -19.74 -3.14 -6.22
CA VAL A 416 -19.10 -4.31 -6.81
C VAL A 416 -20.16 -5.22 -7.38
N ASN A 417 -20.08 -5.46 -8.68
CA ASN A 417 -21.01 -6.31 -9.42
C ASN A 417 -20.49 -7.75 -9.47
N TYR A 418 -21.29 -8.68 -8.98
CA TYR A 418 -21.02 -10.12 -8.99
C TYR A 418 -21.91 -10.83 -10.00
N PRO A 419 -21.35 -11.29 -11.14
CA PRO A 419 -22.04 -12.20 -12.04
C PRO A 419 -22.56 -13.46 -11.32
N ALA A 420 -23.66 -14.03 -11.81
CA ALA A 420 -24.19 -15.27 -11.24
C ALA A 420 -23.15 -16.40 -11.27
N THR A 421 -23.03 -17.14 -10.17
CA THR A 421 -22.22 -18.37 -10.11
C THR A 421 -23.10 -19.59 -10.35
N ALA A 422 -22.47 -20.72 -10.69
CA ALA A 422 -23.22 -21.95 -11.00
C ALA A 422 -24.09 -22.43 -9.82
N SER A 423 -23.61 -22.26 -8.59
CA SER A 423 -24.35 -22.49 -7.35
C SER A 423 -23.67 -21.79 -6.17
N TRP A 424 -24.30 -21.84 -5.00
CA TRP A 424 -23.69 -21.48 -3.72
C TRP A 424 -22.51 -22.39 -3.37
N GLY A 425 -21.56 -21.87 -2.58
CA GLY A 425 -20.35 -22.60 -2.16
C GLY A 425 -19.43 -23.08 -3.31
N GLN A 426 -19.50 -22.45 -4.49
CA GLN A 426 -18.60 -22.70 -5.63
C GLN A 426 -17.74 -21.46 -5.86
N PHE A 427 -16.43 -21.64 -5.76
CA PHE A 427 -15.46 -20.55 -5.79
C PHE A 427 -14.39 -20.84 -6.84
N SER A 428 -14.67 -20.72 -8.13
CA SER A 428 -13.60 -20.93 -9.13
C SER A 428 -12.54 -19.82 -9.02
N GLU A 429 -11.25 -20.16 -9.14
CA GLU A 429 -10.18 -19.14 -9.24
C GLU A 429 -10.35 -18.24 -10.48
N SER A 430 -10.96 -18.77 -11.56
CA SER A 430 -11.36 -17.97 -12.73
C SER A 430 -12.59 -17.10 -12.50
N GLN A 431 -13.31 -17.30 -11.40
CA GLN A 431 -14.53 -16.59 -11.04
C GLN A 431 -14.25 -15.68 -9.85
N SER A 432 -13.57 -14.57 -10.15
CA SER A 432 -13.33 -13.48 -9.23
C SER A 432 -13.73 -12.15 -9.87
N VAL A 433 -14.02 -11.16 -9.03
CA VAL A 433 -14.20 -9.78 -9.48
C VAL A 433 -13.04 -8.95 -8.97
N ARG A 434 -12.66 -7.96 -9.76
CA ARG A 434 -11.55 -7.07 -9.49
C ARG A 434 -12.08 -5.69 -9.18
N VAL A 435 -11.62 -5.10 -8.07
CA VAL A 435 -12.10 -3.81 -7.57
C VAL A 435 -10.89 -2.90 -7.38
N PRO A 436 -10.69 -1.88 -8.23
CA PRO A 436 -9.60 -0.94 -8.04
C PRO A 436 -9.84 -0.14 -6.75
N VAL A 437 -8.81 0.01 -5.94
CA VAL A 437 -8.86 0.74 -4.68
C VAL A 437 -7.58 1.54 -4.49
N SER A 438 -7.66 2.63 -3.73
CA SER A 438 -6.47 3.32 -3.23
C SER A 438 -6.32 3.02 -1.75
N LEU A 439 -5.14 2.54 -1.35
CA LEU A 439 -4.80 2.31 0.04
C LEU A 439 -3.84 3.40 0.52
N VAL A 440 -3.92 3.76 1.80
CA VAL A 440 -2.94 4.63 2.45
C VAL A 440 -1.87 3.79 3.14
N GLU A 441 -0.67 4.32 3.31
CA GLU A 441 0.35 3.68 4.14
C GLU A 441 -0.15 3.51 5.58
N GLY A 442 0.13 2.34 6.16
CA GLY A 442 -0.36 1.93 7.46
C GLY A 442 -1.77 1.31 7.37
N TYR A 443 -2.63 1.73 8.29
CA TYR A 443 -3.93 1.10 8.52
C TYR A 443 -4.92 1.36 7.39
N ASN A 444 -5.52 0.28 6.91
CA ASN A 444 -6.67 0.33 6.01
C ASN A 444 -7.79 -0.58 6.52
N MET A 445 -9.02 -0.08 6.43
CA MET A 445 -10.24 -0.83 6.72
C MET A 445 -11.02 -1.04 5.41
N ILE A 446 -11.22 -2.29 5.01
CA ILE A 446 -11.95 -2.65 3.79
C ILE A 446 -13.23 -3.37 4.22
N SER A 447 -14.39 -2.74 4.02
CA SER A 447 -15.68 -3.23 4.50
C SER A 447 -16.62 -3.58 3.35
N PHE A 448 -17.13 -4.81 3.34
CA PHE A 448 -18.16 -5.26 2.42
C PHE A 448 -19.52 -5.24 3.12
N ARG A 449 -20.53 -4.67 2.47
CA ARG A 449 -21.94 -4.67 2.91
C ARG A 449 -22.89 -5.07 1.77
N PRO A 450 -24.08 -5.61 2.06
CA PRO A 450 -25.00 -6.03 1.00
C PRO A 450 -25.44 -4.88 0.10
N GLY A 451 -25.57 -5.16 -1.20
CA GLY A 451 -26.25 -4.34 -2.19
C GLY A 451 -27.54 -5.02 -2.65
N THR A 452 -27.62 -5.34 -3.93
CA THR A 452 -28.74 -6.09 -4.54
C THR A 452 -28.42 -7.58 -4.64
N GLY A 453 -29.44 -8.45 -4.59
CA GLY A 453 -29.20 -9.90 -4.62
C GLY A 453 -28.39 -10.39 -3.42
N PHE A 454 -27.72 -11.54 -3.56
CA PHE A 454 -26.92 -12.13 -2.49
C PHE A 454 -25.58 -12.62 -3.04
N ALA A 455 -24.51 -12.37 -2.29
CA ALA A 455 -23.17 -12.89 -2.58
C ALA A 455 -22.47 -13.30 -1.28
N GLU A 456 -21.67 -14.36 -1.36
CA GLU A 456 -20.83 -14.90 -0.30
C GLU A 456 -19.37 -14.71 -0.68
N ILE A 457 -18.49 -14.49 0.31
CA ILE A 457 -17.08 -14.18 0.07
C ILE A 457 -16.23 -15.31 0.65
N ASP A 458 -15.34 -15.87 -0.16
CA ASP A 458 -14.35 -16.85 0.25
C ASP A 458 -13.05 -16.14 0.67
N ARG A 459 -12.50 -15.35 -0.25
CA ARG A 459 -11.19 -14.69 -0.07
C ARG A 459 -11.14 -13.38 -0.82
N VAL A 460 -10.37 -12.43 -0.29
CA VAL A 460 -10.00 -11.18 -0.98
C VAL A 460 -8.49 -11.12 -1.11
N ASP A 461 -7.98 -11.14 -2.35
CA ASP A 461 -6.57 -10.90 -2.60
C ASP A 461 -6.29 -9.39 -2.79
N ILE A 462 -5.28 -8.85 -2.11
CA ILE A 462 -4.79 -7.47 -2.29
C ILE A 462 -3.69 -7.52 -3.35
N LEU A 463 -3.88 -6.89 -4.50
CA LEU A 463 -2.94 -6.96 -5.62
C LEU A 463 -2.30 -5.60 -5.86
N ARG A 464 -1.00 -5.60 -6.19
CA ARG A 464 -0.27 -4.39 -6.58
C ARG A 464 -0.02 -4.37 -8.08
N PRO A 465 -0.40 -3.32 -8.82
CA PRO A 465 -0.05 -3.20 -10.23
C PRO A 465 1.48 -3.23 -10.42
N ALA A 466 1.99 -4.02 -11.37
CA ALA A 466 3.42 -4.03 -11.70
C ALA A 466 3.92 -2.66 -12.20
N SER A 467 3.01 -1.84 -12.74
CA SER A 467 3.24 -0.46 -13.16
C SER A 467 3.28 0.55 -12.01
N SER A 468 3.03 0.12 -10.76
CA SER A 468 3.14 0.95 -9.56
C SER A 468 4.45 0.68 -8.83
N VAL A 469 4.91 1.67 -8.07
CA VAL A 469 6.12 1.54 -7.25
C VAL A 469 5.92 0.46 -6.19
N VAL A 470 6.86 -0.48 -6.14
CA VAL A 470 6.94 -1.54 -5.15
C VAL A 470 8.03 -1.19 -4.16
N GLU A 471 7.63 -0.56 -3.06
CA GLU A 471 8.51 -0.16 -1.95
C GLU A 471 9.18 -1.35 -1.26
N ALA A 472 10.38 -1.13 -0.70
CA ALA A 472 11.05 -2.06 0.20
C ALA A 472 10.20 -2.32 1.46
N GLY A 473 10.37 -3.50 2.05
CA GLY A 473 9.56 -3.94 3.18
C GLY A 473 8.26 -4.62 2.76
N SER A 474 7.81 -4.42 1.52
CA SER A 474 6.39 -4.57 1.18
C SER A 474 5.85 -6.01 1.32
N SER A 475 6.69 -7.05 1.20
CA SER A 475 6.33 -8.44 1.56
C SER A 475 7.54 -9.32 1.95
N ASP A 476 8.63 -8.73 2.45
CA ASP A 476 9.99 -9.32 2.43
C ASP A 476 10.14 -10.60 3.24
N HIS A 477 9.98 -11.75 2.58
CA HIS A 477 10.17 -13.05 3.20
C HIS A 477 11.35 -13.77 2.55
N GLU A 478 12.30 -14.13 3.42
CA GLU A 478 13.35 -15.16 3.30
C GLU A 478 14.81 -14.75 2.96
N TYR A 479 15.71 -15.55 3.54
CA TYR A 479 17.19 -15.60 3.60
C TYR A 479 18.00 -14.29 3.43
N LEU A 480 18.59 -13.82 4.54
CA LEU A 480 19.65 -12.79 4.63
C LEU A 480 19.36 -11.38 4.05
N GLY A 481 18.12 -11.08 3.68
CA GLY A 481 17.61 -9.72 3.54
C GLY A 481 17.28 -9.11 4.91
N VAL A 482 17.82 -7.92 5.19
CA VAL A 482 17.56 -7.16 6.42
C VAL A 482 16.96 -5.80 6.06
N TYR A 483 15.73 -5.58 6.51
CA TYR A 483 15.10 -4.26 6.35
C TYR A 483 15.75 -3.27 7.31
N SER A 484 16.24 -2.14 6.78
CA SER A 484 16.74 -1.03 7.57
C SER A 484 15.61 -0.04 7.83
N VAL A 485 15.13 -0.01 9.08
CA VAL A 485 14.16 1.01 9.53
C VAL A 485 14.74 2.42 9.37
N ALA A 486 16.03 2.59 9.63
CA ALA A 486 16.69 3.91 9.60
C ALA A 486 16.80 4.50 8.18
N SER A 487 16.85 3.65 7.17
CA SER A 487 17.09 4.05 5.78
C SER A 487 15.94 3.66 4.84
N ASN A 488 14.84 3.15 5.41
CA ASN A 488 13.65 2.65 4.71
C ASN A 488 13.91 1.67 3.55
N ASN A 489 15.00 0.90 3.59
CA ASN A 489 15.41 0.07 2.45
C ASN A 489 15.62 -1.40 2.83
N MET A 490 15.59 -2.26 1.83
CA MET A 490 15.94 -3.67 1.94
C MET A 490 17.43 -3.86 1.66
N ASN A 491 18.21 -4.24 2.67
CA ASN A 491 19.62 -4.62 2.49
C ASN A 491 19.72 -6.10 2.20
N ILE A 492 20.03 -6.46 0.96
CA ILE A 492 20.17 -7.86 0.55
C ILE A 492 21.65 -8.25 0.64
N SER A 493 21.96 -9.19 1.53
CA SER A 493 23.31 -9.74 1.67
C SER A 493 23.69 -10.66 0.50
N PRO A 494 24.97 -10.97 0.27
CA PRO A 494 25.38 -11.97 -0.72
C PRO A 494 24.77 -13.34 -0.41
N GLY A 495 24.13 -13.94 -1.42
CA GLY A 495 23.34 -15.17 -1.30
C GLY A 495 21.94 -14.97 -0.71
N GLY A 496 21.58 -13.74 -0.34
CA GLY A 496 20.28 -13.39 0.21
C GLY A 496 19.24 -13.05 -0.85
N HIS A 497 17.99 -12.90 -0.42
CA HIS A 497 16.90 -12.43 -1.26
C HIS A 497 15.82 -11.64 -0.50
N ALA A 498 14.88 -11.07 -1.26
CA ALA A 498 13.66 -10.45 -0.80
C ALA A 498 12.49 -10.97 -1.64
N LEU A 499 11.29 -11.08 -1.05
CA LEU A 499 10.07 -11.54 -1.72
C LEU A 499 9.03 -10.41 -1.72
N TYR A 500 8.41 -10.18 -2.87
CA TYR A 500 7.33 -9.22 -3.08
C TYR A 500 6.11 -9.97 -3.62
N GLU A 501 5.17 -10.30 -2.74
CA GLU A 501 3.98 -11.07 -3.10
C GLU A 501 2.99 -10.28 -3.99
N TYR A 502 2.27 -10.99 -4.85
CA TYR A 502 1.04 -10.53 -5.53
C TYR A 502 1.16 -9.25 -6.37
N ILE A 503 2.22 -9.18 -7.17
CA ILE A 503 2.41 -8.14 -8.19
C ILE A 503 1.64 -8.54 -9.46
N ASP A 504 0.68 -7.72 -9.88
CA ASP A 504 -0.19 -7.95 -11.01
C ASP A 504 0.35 -7.29 -12.29
N PHE A 505 0.85 -8.14 -13.19
CA PHE A 505 1.35 -7.76 -14.51
C PHE A 505 0.22 -7.56 -15.52
N LYS A 506 -1.06 -7.80 -15.15
CA LYS A 506 -2.21 -7.67 -16.07
C LYS A 506 -1.96 -8.43 -17.37
N ASP A 507 -1.88 -7.73 -18.50
CA ASP A 507 -1.68 -8.29 -19.83
C ASP A 507 -0.19 -8.32 -20.26
N GLY A 508 0.75 -7.97 -19.38
CA GLY A 508 2.19 -7.95 -19.64
C GLY A 508 2.68 -6.70 -20.38
N GLY A 509 3.74 -6.84 -21.19
CA GLY A 509 4.28 -5.75 -22.02
C GLY A 509 5.40 -4.91 -21.38
N TYR A 510 5.91 -5.34 -20.22
CA TYR A 510 7.01 -4.67 -19.53
C TYR A 510 8.36 -4.96 -20.19
N THR A 511 9.12 -3.92 -20.48
CA THR A 511 10.41 -4.02 -21.19
C THR A 511 11.60 -3.56 -20.37
N ALA A 512 11.35 -2.83 -19.29
CA ALA A 512 12.37 -2.47 -18.32
C ALA A 512 11.84 -2.62 -16.89
N LEU A 513 12.77 -2.76 -15.96
CA LEU A 513 12.55 -2.73 -14.53
C LEU A 513 13.46 -1.64 -13.96
N ARG A 514 12.87 -0.58 -13.39
CA ARG A 514 13.63 0.44 -12.68
C ARG A 514 13.77 0.03 -11.23
N VAL A 515 14.99 -0.04 -10.74
CA VAL A 515 15.32 -0.32 -9.34
C VAL A 515 15.96 0.92 -8.74
N ASN A 516 15.40 1.45 -7.66
CA ASN A 516 16.01 2.52 -6.90
C ASN A 516 16.90 1.92 -5.82
N PHE A 517 18.21 2.14 -5.92
CA PHE A 517 19.15 1.73 -4.88
C PHE A 517 19.31 2.86 -3.87
N ALA A 518 19.27 2.53 -2.58
CA ALA A 518 19.46 3.50 -1.50
C ALA A 518 20.95 3.69 -1.10
N GLY A 519 21.88 3.08 -1.84
CA GLY A 519 23.31 3.14 -1.58
C GLY A 519 24.12 2.26 -2.53
N ALA A 520 25.39 2.03 -2.20
CA ALA A 520 26.28 1.24 -3.04
C ALA A 520 25.84 -0.23 -3.13
N CYS A 521 25.85 -0.80 -4.33
CA CYS A 521 25.59 -2.21 -4.61
C CYS A 521 26.47 -2.67 -5.78
N SER A 522 27.25 -3.74 -5.56
CA SER A 522 28.19 -4.26 -6.57
C SER A 522 28.11 -5.77 -6.68
N GLY A 523 27.66 -6.25 -7.85
CA GLY A 523 27.58 -7.65 -8.24
C GLY A 523 26.24 -8.02 -8.87
N GLN A 524 25.96 -9.32 -9.00
CA GLN A 524 24.76 -9.78 -9.71
C GLN A 524 23.51 -9.65 -8.84
N ILE A 525 22.50 -8.96 -9.36
CA ILE A 525 21.12 -8.95 -8.85
C ILE A 525 20.23 -9.75 -9.81
N THR A 526 19.33 -10.56 -9.26
CA THR A 526 18.42 -11.44 -10.02
C THR A 526 16.99 -11.21 -9.57
N PHE A 527 16.11 -10.83 -10.49
CA PHE A 527 14.66 -10.77 -10.28
C PHE A 527 14.03 -12.03 -10.86
N VAL A 528 13.24 -12.75 -10.06
CA VAL A 528 12.48 -13.93 -10.48
C VAL A 528 11.00 -13.62 -10.31
N LEU A 529 10.22 -13.67 -11.38
CA LEU A 529 8.77 -13.74 -11.27
C LEU A 529 8.38 -15.20 -11.11
N ASP A 530 7.64 -15.51 -10.07
CA ASP A 530 7.09 -16.84 -9.82
C ASP A 530 5.58 -16.82 -9.88
N SER A 531 5.01 -17.82 -10.55
CA SER A 531 3.56 -18.00 -10.69
C SER A 531 3.20 -19.46 -10.79
N LEU A 532 1.91 -19.78 -10.69
CA LEU A 532 1.40 -21.14 -10.93
C LEU A 532 1.72 -21.67 -12.34
N ALA A 533 1.98 -20.78 -13.31
CA ALA A 533 2.33 -21.13 -14.68
C ALA A 533 3.84 -21.42 -14.87
N GLY A 534 4.66 -21.19 -13.84
CA GLY A 534 6.12 -21.32 -13.86
C GLY A 534 6.82 -20.00 -13.56
N SER A 535 8.15 -20.06 -13.45
CA SER A 535 8.99 -18.91 -13.09
C SER A 535 9.81 -18.41 -14.28
N VAL A 536 9.98 -17.09 -14.37
CA VAL A 536 10.91 -16.42 -15.30
C VAL A 536 11.87 -15.53 -14.51
N SER A 537 13.09 -15.33 -15.01
CA SER A 537 14.06 -14.50 -14.30
C SER A 537 14.87 -13.61 -15.23
N VAL A 538 15.34 -12.50 -14.68
CA VAL A 538 16.32 -11.59 -15.28
C VAL A 538 17.45 -11.40 -14.27
N SER A 539 18.69 -11.38 -14.74
CA SER A 539 19.87 -11.14 -13.92
C SER A 539 20.73 -10.06 -14.55
N GLU A 540 21.24 -9.17 -13.72
CA GLU A 540 22.04 -8.02 -14.14
C GLU A 540 23.22 -7.84 -13.19
N ASN A 541 24.41 -7.54 -13.73
CA ASN A 541 25.56 -7.19 -12.90
C ASN A 541 25.52 -5.69 -12.62
N VAL A 542 25.06 -5.31 -11.44
CA VAL A 542 24.98 -3.90 -11.02
C VAL A 542 26.29 -3.44 -10.38
N ASN A 543 26.64 -2.18 -10.62
CA ASN A 543 27.78 -1.53 -9.97
C ASN A 543 27.45 -0.06 -9.72
N VAL A 544 26.68 0.18 -8.67
CA VAL A 544 26.27 1.52 -8.20
C VAL A 544 27.09 1.90 -6.97
N SER A 545 27.62 3.12 -6.94
CA SER A 545 28.51 3.61 -5.87
C SER A 545 27.79 4.42 -4.78
N GLU A 546 26.58 4.90 -5.08
CA GLU A 546 25.73 5.71 -4.21
C GLU A 546 24.26 5.51 -4.57
N ALA A 547 23.35 6.13 -3.82
CA ALA A 547 21.92 6.03 -4.05
C ALA A 547 21.55 6.59 -5.43
N GLN A 548 20.90 5.76 -6.27
CA GLN A 548 20.52 6.13 -7.63
C GLN A 548 19.52 5.12 -8.23
N PRO A 549 18.68 5.54 -9.20
CA PRO A 549 17.92 4.62 -10.04
C PRO A 549 18.83 3.83 -10.98
N TYR A 550 18.44 2.60 -11.29
CA TYR A 550 19.09 1.72 -12.27
C TYR A 550 18.05 0.96 -13.08
N ASP A 551 18.11 1.06 -14.41
CA ASP A 551 17.15 0.41 -15.30
C ASP A 551 17.73 -0.92 -15.83
N ILE A 552 17.01 -2.02 -15.57
CA ILE A 552 17.32 -3.36 -16.05
C ILE A 552 16.43 -3.64 -17.27
N SER A 553 17.05 -3.93 -18.42
CA SER A 553 16.31 -4.37 -19.60
C SER A 553 15.73 -5.78 -19.39
N LEU A 554 14.44 -5.94 -19.66
CA LEU A 554 13.74 -7.20 -19.45
C LEU A 554 13.78 -8.08 -20.71
N PRO A 555 14.10 -9.38 -20.59
CA PRO A 555 14.09 -10.29 -21.73
C PRO A 555 12.66 -10.60 -22.18
N SER A 556 12.49 -11.08 -23.42
CA SER A 556 11.17 -11.27 -24.05
C SER A 556 10.23 -12.21 -23.29
N ASN A 557 10.77 -13.21 -22.58
CA ASN A 557 9.99 -14.10 -21.71
C ASN A 557 9.44 -13.38 -20.46
N PHE A 558 10.10 -12.32 -20.02
CA PHE A 558 9.66 -11.45 -18.95
C PHE A 558 8.61 -10.45 -19.46
N THR A 559 8.80 -9.91 -20.67
CA THR A 559 7.80 -9.05 -21.34
C THR A 559 6.48 -9.77 -21.61
N ALA A 560 6.53 -11.08 -21.83
CA ALA A 560 5.34 -11.92 -22.00
C ALA A 560 4.67 -12.36 -20.68
N ALA A 561 5.23 -11.99 -19.52
CA ALA A 561 4.64 -12.36 -18.23
C ALA A 561 3.33 -11.57 -18.00
N THR A 562 2.24 -12.28 -17.77
CA THR A 562 0.89 -11.75 -17.53
C THR A 562 0.36 -12.25 -16.19
N GLY A 563 -0.64 -11.57 -15.63
CA GLY A 563 -1.31 -11.97 -14.40
C GLY A 563 -0.48 -11.73 -13.14
N ILE A 564 -0.78 -12.49 -12.08
CA ILE A 564 -0.24 -12.24 -10.74
C ILE A 564 1.02 -13.07 -10.52
N HIS A 565 2.10 -12.41 -10.08
CA HIS A 565 3.40 -13.01 -9.79
C HIS A 565 3.89 -12.60 -8.40
N ASP A 566 4.60 -13.52 -7.78
CA ASP A 566 5.49 -13.21 -6.66
C ASP A 566 6.87 -12.85 -7.23
N VAL A 567 7.47 -11.75 -6.77
CA VAL A 567 8.78 -11.29 -7.26
C VAL A 567 9.86 -11.58 -6.22
N PHE A 568 10.83 -12.42 -6.56
CA PHE A 568 12.01 -12.65 -5.74
C PHE A 568 13.19 -11.82 -6.24
N VAL A 569 13.78 -11.02 -5.38
CA VAL A 569 14.99 -10.23 -5.67
C VAL A 569 16.17 -10.88 -4.96
N ARG A 570 17.13 -11.42 -5.69
CA ARG A 570 18.30 -12.13 -5.14
C ARG A 570 19.57 -11.37 -5.44
N PHE A 571 20.57 -11.47 -4.56
CA PHE A 571 21.86 -10.83 -4.76
C PHE A 571 23.02 -11.81 -4.51
N THR A 572 24.00 -11.86 -5.41
CA THR A 572 25.19 -12.74 -5.30
C THR A 572 26.51 -11.97 -5.42
N GLY A 573 26.47 -10.64 -5.21
CA GLY A 573 27.63 -9.77 -5.26
C GLY A 573 28.46 -9.70 -3.97
N THR A 574 29.16 -8.59 -3.79
CA THR A 574 29.96 -8.30 -2.59
C THR A 574 29.35 -7.15 -1.79
N GLY A 575 29.39 -7.23 -0.46
CA GLY A 575 28.77 -6.22 0.41
C GLY A 575 27.25 -6.38 0.48
N GLN A 576 26.55 -5.38 1.04
CA GLN A 576 25.09 -5.33 1.03
C GLN A 576 24.61 -4.67 -0.26
N CYS A 577 23.43 -5.04 -0.74
CA CYS A 577 22.74 -4.36 -1.83
C CYS A 577 21.47 -3.68 -1.28
N PRO A 578 21.50 -2.36 -1.01
CA PRO A 578 20.36 -1.61 -0.49
C PRO A 578 19.38 -1.25 -1.61
N VAL A 579 18.25 -1.96 -1.68
CA VAL A 579 17.14 -1.67 -2.61
C VAL A 579 16.08 -0.86 -1.87
N ASP A 580 15.72 0.30 -2.39
CA ASP A 580 14.68 1.19 -1.86
C ASP A 580 13.31 0.79 -2.40
N ASP A 581 13.15 0.78 -3.72
CA ASP A 581 11.93 0.39 -4.39
C ASP A 581 12.22 -0.08 -5.83
N PHE A 582 11.20 -0.60 -6.51
CA PHE A 582 11.27 -0.83 -7.95
C PHE A 582 9.91 -0.71 -8.64
N VAL A 583 9.94 -0.50 -9.96
CA VAL A 583 8.74 -0.44 -10.80
C VAL A 583 8.99 -1.09 -12.16
N PHE A 584 8.02 -1.85 -12.67
CA PHE A 584 8.08 -2.39 -14.02
C PHE A 584 7.57 -1.35 -15.02
N LEU A 585 8.38 -1.10 -16.05
CA LEU A 585 8.13 -0.11 -17.09
C LEU A 585 7.68 -0.81 -18.38
N ALA A 586 6.50 -0.45 -18.86
CA ALA A 586 6.01 -0.87 -20.17
C ALA A 586 6.95 -0.38 -21.28
N ALA A 587 6.93 -1.05 -22.44
CA ALA A 587 7.54 -0.48 -23.65
C ALA A 587 7.01 0.93 -23.89
N VAL A 588 7.88 1.93 -23.74
CA VAL A 588 7.60 3.24 -24.33
C VAL A 588 7.75 3.05 -25.83
N PRO A 589 6.71 3.28 -26.67
CA PRO A 589 6.87 3.24 -28.11
C PRO A 589 7.98 4.22 -28.48
N THR A 590 9.06 3.73 -29.10
CA THR A 590 10.32 4.46 -29.31
C THR A 590 10.11 5.78 -30.06
N PRO A 591 10.52 6.94 -29.49
CA PRO A 591 11.03 8.05 -30.28
C PRO A 591 12.56 8.14 -30.05
N THR A 592 13.33 8.14 -31.13
CA THR A 592 14.80 8.33 -31.09
C THR A 592 15.11 9.83 -31.26
N PRO A 593 16.19 10.44 -30.72
CA PRO A 593 16.89 10.32 -29.42
C PRO A 593 17.01 11.68 -28.63
N THR A 594 17.53 11.57 -27.40
CA THR A 594 17.68 12.48 -26.24
C THR A 594 18.57 13.75 -26.34
N VAL A 595 18.28 14.77 -25.49
CA VAL A 595 19.25 15.73 -24.90
C VAL A 595 19.14 15.70 -23.36
N ALA A 596 20.29 15.82 -22.67
CA ALA A 596 20.46 15.68 -21.22
C ALA A 596 19.87 16.84 -20.37
N PRO A 597 19.49 16.61 -19.09
CA PRO A 597 18.87 17.64 -18.25
C PRO A 597 19.85 18.74 -17.82
N LEU A 598 19.38 20.00 -17.85
CA LEU A 598 20.07 21.18 -17.33
C LEU A 598 19.75 21.44 -15.83
N PRO A 599 20.60 22.18 -15.09
CA PRO A 599 20.67 22.13 -13.63
C PRO A 599 19.54 22.88 -12.90
N VAL A 600 19.20 22.36 -11.72
CA VAL A 600 18.10 22.67 -10.77
C VAL A 600 17.99 24.13 -10.29
N SER A 601 18.77 25.09 -10.81
CA SER A 601 18.79 26.48 -10.29
C SER A 601 17.82 27.48 -10.94
N GLN A 602 17.02 27.08 -11.95
CA GLN A 602 16.04 27.97 -12.63
C GLN A 602 14.55 27.61 -12.41
N GLN A 603 14.21 26.47 -11.78
CA GLN A 603 12.84 25.96 -11.71
C GLN A 603 11.87 26.68 -10.73
N ASN A 604 12.31 27.76 -10.09
CA ASN A 604 11.48 28.55 -9.15
C ASN A 604 10.95 29.86 -9.76
N SER A 605 11.03 30.04 -11.07
CA SER A 605 10.44 31.20 -11.75
C SER A 605 9.81 30.77 -13.08
N PRO A 606 8.67 31.37 -13.50
CA PRO A 606 8.05 31.04 -14.76
C PRO A 606 8.97 31.36 -15.93
N ALA A 607 9.02 30.48 -16.93
CA ALA A 607 9.37 30.87 -18.28
C ALA A 607 8.11 31.41 -18.98
N GLY A 608 8.25 32.18 -20.05
CA GLY A 608 7.08 32.70 -20.77
C GLY A 608 6.58 34.06 -20.31
N PHE A 609 5.36 34.43 -20.70
CA PHE A 609 4.79 35.74 -20.44
C PHE A 609 4.58 36.04 -18.95
N ALA A 610 4.40 35.04 -18.09
CA ALA A 610 4.33 35.25 -16.63
C ALA A 610 5.67 35.71 -16.00
N SER A 611 6.79 35.59 -16.73
CA SER A 611 8.10 36.14 -16.33
C SER A 611 8.25 37.64 -16.56
N LEU A 612 7.37 38.23 -17.39
CA LEU A 612 7.43 39.63 -17.77
C LEU A 612 6.59 40.50 -16.82
N ASN A 613 6.53 41.81 -17.09
CA ASN A 613 5.72 42.74 -16.31
C ASN A 613 6.05 42.72 -14.81
N GLY A 614 7.34 42.56 -14.47
CA GLY A 614 7.80 42.44 -13.08
C GLY A 614 7.84 41.00 -12.53
N GLY A 615 7.46 39.99 -13.32
CA GLY A 615 7.52 38.57 -12.94
C GLY A 615 6.32 38.11 -12.14
N THR A 616 6.30 36.83 -11.76
CA THR A 616 5.25 36.24 -10.91
C THR A 616 5.93 35.60 -9.71
N THR A 617 5.68 36.15 -8.52
CA THR A 617 6.25 35.72 -7.23
C THR A 617 5.22 35.04 -6.33
N GLY A 618 3.94 35.17 -6.66
CA GLY A 618 2.84 34.56 -5.92
C GLY A 618 2.77 35.09 -4.48
N GLY A 619 2.78 34.16 -3.52
CA GLY A 619 2.70 34.44 -2.09
C GLY A 619 4.01 34.79 -1.39
N GLU A 620 5.10 35.01 -2.15
CA GLU A 620 6.42 35.34 -1.59
C GLU A 620 6.35 36.52 -0.58
N GLY A 621 7.05 36.38 0.54
CA GLY A 621 7.03 37.35 1.64
C GLY A 621 5.82 37.24 2.58
N GLY A 622 4.85 36.39 2.25
CA GLY A 622 3.70 36.03 3.09
C GLY A 622 3.93 34.80 3.96
N PRO A 623 3.06 34.55 4.96
CA PRO A 623 3.11 33.31 5.74
C PRO A 623 2.79 32.09 4.86
N GLU A 624 3.43 30.97 5.22
CA GLU A 624 3.05 29.65 4.75
C GLU A 624 1.90 29.10 5.62
N VAL A 625 0.83 28.62 4.98
CA VAL A 625 -0.38 28.09 5.60
C VAL A 625 -0.77 26.78 4.94
N PHE A 626 -1.38 25.86 5.69
CA PHE A 626 -1.77 24.54 5.21
C PHE A 626 -3.28 24.45 5.11
N ALA A 627 -3.79 24.08 3.93
CA ALA A 627 -5.19 23.85 3.68
C ALA A 627 -5.49 22.36 3.66
N TYR A 628 -6.33 21.91 4.59
CA TYR A 628 -6.74 20.52 4.79
C TYR A 628 -8.19 20.27 4.38
N ASN A 629 -8.98 21.34 4.20
CA ASN A 629 -10.38 21.27 3.80
C ASN A 629 -10.78 22.49 2.96
N LEU A 630 -11.99 22.49 2.41
CA LEU A 630 -12.48 23.59 1.57
C LEU A 630 -12.52 24.94 2.29
N GLN A 631 -12.87 24.97 3.57
CA GLN A 631 -12.94 26.23 4.32
C GLN A 631 -11.55 26.87 4.44
N ASP A 632 -10.52 26.07 4.71
CA ASP A 632 -9.14 26.56 4.72
C ASP A 632 -8.75 27.18 3.38
N VAL A 633 -9.11 26.54 2.26
CA VAL A 633 -8.82 27.06 0.93
C VAL A 633 -9.55 28.38 0.71
N ILE A 634 -10.83 28.47 1.06
CA ILE A 634 -11.61 29.72 0.95
C ILE A 634 -10.98 30.83 1.79
N ASP A 635 -10.64 30.55 3.04
CA ASP A 635 -10.12 31.53 3.98
C ASP A 635 -8.74 32.04 3.54
N TYR A 636 -7.85 31.14 3.11
CA TYR A 636 -6.49 31.51 2.74
C TYR A 636 -6.38 32.15 1.36
N THR A 637 -7.28 31.82 0.42
CA THR A 637 -7.24 32.32 -0.96
C THR A 637 -8.02 33.62 -1.17
N SER A 638 -9.04 33.94 -0.37
CA SER A 638 -10.04 34.96 -0.71
C SER A 638 -9.58 36.43 -0.68
N ASP A 639 -8.60 36.77 0.17
CA ASP A 639 -8.06 38.13 0.28
C ASP A 639 -6.84 38.38 -0.64
N ASP A 640 -6.24 39.56 -0.61
CA ASP A 640 -5.06 39.92 -1.41
C ASP A 640 -3.72 39.85 -0.63
N ASN A 641 -3.73 39.39 0.63
CA ASN A 641 -2.52 39.29 1.46
C ASN A 641 -1.59 38.19 0.92
N PRO A 642 -0.27 38.42 0.81
CA PRO A 642 0.63 37.38 0.32
C PRO A 642 0.52 36.12 1.18
N ARG A 643 0.33 34.94 0.57
CA ARG A 643 0.36 33.63 1.27
C ARG A 643 0.88 32.51 0.38
N ILE A 644 1.69 31.63 0.98
CA ILE A 644 2.02 30.32 0.41
C ILE A 644 1.06 29.30 1.03
N ILE A 645 0.16 28.75 0.22
CA ILE A 645 -0.93 27.86 0.63
C ILE A 645 -0.55 26.45 0.20
N ARG A 646 -0.25 25.60 1.18
CA ARG A 646 0.05 24.18 0.99
C ARG A 646 -1.25 23.40 1.01
N VAL A 647 -1.67 22.88 -0.14
CA VAL A 647 -2.84 21.99 -0.23
C VAL A 647 -2.40 20.59 0.18
N VAL A 648 -3.12 19.97 1.11
CA VAL A 648 -2.78 18.64 1.63
C VAL A 648 -3.94 17.69 1.43
N GLY A 649 -3.73 16.65 0.63
CA GLY A 649 -4.75 15.64 0.35
C GLY A 649 -5.85 16.12 -0.60
N GLU A 650 -6.96 15.39 -0.63
CA GLU A 650 -8.14 15.76 -1.40
C GLU A 650 -8.95 16.85 -0.67
N ILE A 651 -9.29 17.90 -1.41
CA ILE A 651 -10.18 18.98 -0.99
C ILE A 651 -11.45 18.94 -1.86
N ASN A 652 -12.59 18.79 -1.20
CA ASN A 652 -13.93 18.81 -1.80
C ASN A 652 -14.91 19.57 -0.89
N SER A 653 -16.14 19.79 -1.35
CA SER A 653 -17.19 20.48 -0.57
C SER A 653 -17.90 19.59 0.46
N GLY A 654 -17.57 18.29 0.52
CA GLY A 654 -18.29 17.30 1.31
C GLY A 654 -19.69 16.97 0.77
N ASP A 655 -20.06 17.49 -0.40
CA ASP A 655 -21.31 17.24 -1.10
C ASP A 655 -21.11 17.23 -2.63
N ASP A 656 -22.18 16.96 -3.38
CA ASP A 656 -22.19 16.90 -4.84
C ASP A 656 -22.48 18.26 -5.50
N LYS A 657 -22.44 19.35 -4.72
CA LYS A 657 -22.70 20.72 -5.19
C LYS A 657 -21.43 21.48 -5.52
N GLY A 658 -20.31 21.04 -4.96
CA GLY A 658 -18.99 21.64 -5.16
C GLY A 658 -18.87 23.06 -4.65
N ALA A 659 -17.77 23.71 -5.00
CA ALA A 659 -17.59 25.12 -4.67
C ALA A 659 -16.79 25.89 -5.71
N SER A 660 -17.22 27.13 -5.93
CA SER A 660 -16.46 28.13 -6.69
C SER A 660 -15.67 28.99 -5.70
N VAL A 661 -14.35 28.77 -5.64
CA VAL A 661 -13.46 29.44 -4.69
C VAL A 661 -12.84 30.67 -5.34
N ARG A 662 -12.97 31.82 -4.68
CA ARG A 662 -12.34 33.06 -5.13
C ARG A 662 -10.86 33.08 -4.75
N VAL A 663 -9.99 33.34 -5.71
CA VAL A 663 -8.55 33.50 -5.46
C VAL A 663 -8.18 34.96 -5.62
N GLY A 664 -7.71 35.59 -4.55
CA GLY A 664 -7.16 36.94 -4.54
C GLY A 664 -5.71 37.00 -5.00
N SER A 665 -5.13 38.20 -4.99
CA SER A 665 -3.78 38.48 -5.47
C SER A 665 -2.72 37.95 -4.50
N ASN A 666 -1.49 37.80 -4.98
CA ASN A 666 -0.33 37.40 -4.19
C ASN A 666 -0.51 36.02 -3.53
N LYS A 667 -0.86 35.00 -4.32
CA LYS A 667 -1.08 33.64 -3.81
C LYS A 667 -0.12 32.67 -4.48
N THR A 668 0.48 31.80 -3.67
CA THR A 668 1.07 30.55 -4.18
C THR A 668 0.21 29.42 -3.65
N ILE A 669 -0.53 28.72 -4.50
CA ILE A 669 -1.31 27.53 -4.15
C ILE A 669 -0.50 26.32 -4.63
N LEU A 670 0.00 25.52 -3.72
CA LEU A 670 0.99 24.48 -4.00
C LEU A 670 0.60 23.18 -3.32
N GLY A 671 0.43 22.11 -4.09
CA GLY A 671 0.13 20.80 -3.53
C GLY A 671 1.33 20.15 -2.85
N CYS A 672 1.07 19.44 -1.74
CA CYS A 672 2.00 18.58 -1.02
C CYS A 672 1.96 17.13 -1.56
N GLY A 673 3.08 16.66 -2.12
CA GLY A 673 3.20 15.30 -2.65
C GLY A 673 2.27 15.01 -3.83
N ASN A 674 1.99 13.72 -4.08
CA ASN A 674 1.16 13.28 -5.21
C ASN A 674 -0.35 13.18 -4.89
N GLY A 675 -0.77 13.60 -3.69
CA GLY A 675 -2.15 13.43 -3.21
C GLY A 675 -2.97 14.72 -3.14
N SER A 676 -2.46 15.85 -3.66
CA SER A 676 -3.11 17.15 -3.56
C SER A 676 -4.11 17.36 -4.69
N PHE A 677 -5.39 17.36 -4.34
CA PHE A 677 -6.46 17.18 -5.33
C PHE A 677 -7.66 18.08 -5.05
N PHE A 678 -8.10 18.85 -6.04
CA PHE A 678 -9.36 19.59 -6.01
C PHE A 678 -10.45 18.81 -6.74
N ASN A 679 -11.33 18.20 -5.96
CA ASN A 679 -12.45 17.40 -6.46
C ASN A 679 -13.77 18.17 -6.29
N GLY A 680 -14.33 18.62 -7.40
CA GLY A 680 -15.54 19.44 -7.40
C GLY A 680 -15.32 20.90 -6.99
N ILE A 681 -14.06 21.37 -7.02
CA ILE A 681 -13.68 22.73 -6.66
C ILE A 681 -13.16 23.47 -7.88
N GLY A 682 -13.84 24.56 -8.26
CA GLY A 682 -13.40 25.46 -9.31
C GLY A 682 -12.78 26.73 -8.75
N LEU A 683 -11.65 27.18 -9.30
CA LEU A 683 -11.00 28.42 -8.90
C LEU A 683 -11.43 29.58 -9.79
N ASN A 684 -11.93 30.66 -9.16
CA ASN A 684 -12.34 31.88 -9.81
C ASN A 684 -11.32 33.01 -9.53
N ILE A 685 -10.61 33.45 -10.57
CA ILE A 685 -9.61 34.50 -10.52
C ILE A 685 -10.12 35.70 -11.30
N SER A 686 -10.54 36.75 -10.59
CA SER A 686 -11.18 37.91 -11.22
C SER A 686 -10.67 39.24 -10.70
N ASN A 687 -10.09 40.05 -11.61
CA ASN A 687 -9.42 41.31 -11.29
C ASN A 687 -8.24 41.14 -10.31
N LYS A 688 -7.43 40.10 -10.50
CA LYS A 688 -6.33 39.73 -9.58
C LYS A 688 -5.02 39.51 -10.31
N SER A 689 -3.93 39.59 -9.56
CA SER A 689 -2.60 39.43 -10.12
C SER A 689 -1.62 38.72 -9.19
N ASN A 690 -0.50 38.29 -9.75
CA ASN A 690 0.60 37.67 -9.01
C ASN A 690 0.18 36.38 -8.31
N ILE A 691 -0.17 35.36 -9.09
CA ILE A 691 -0.69 34.07 -8.58
C ILE A 691 0.11 32.91 -9.18
N ILE A 692 0.51 31.97 -8.33
CA ILE A 692 1.16 30.71 -8.70
C ILE A 692 0.24 29.56 -8.27
N ILE A 693 -0.02 28.60 -9.16
CA ILE A 693 -0.79 27.37 -8.87
C ILE A 693 0.05 26.19 -9.36
N ARG A 694 0.46 25.28 -8.46
CA ARG A 694 1.37 24.19 -8.81
C ARG A 694 1.10 22.88 -8.09
N ASN A 695 1.44 21.77 -8.75
CA ASN A 695 1.41 20.41 -8.16
C ASN A 695 0.03 20.02 -7.61
N ILE A 696 -1.04 20.31 -8.34
CA ILE A 696 -2.43 20.02 -7.91
C ILE A 696 -3.18 19.37 -9.07
N THR A 697 -3.93 18.31 -8.76
CA THR A 697 -4.89 17.69 -9.68
C THR A 697 -6.26 18.37 -9.55
N PHE A 698 -6.99 18.55 -10.65
CA PHE A 698 -8.33 19.14 -10.70
C PHE A 698 -9.32 18.24 -11.44
N THR A 699 -10.50 18.07 -10.86
CA THR A 699 -11.67 17.51 -11.55
C THR A 699 -12.96 18.13 -11.04
N LEU A 700 -14.00 18.14 -11.87
CA LEU A 700 -15.37 18.53 -11.49
C LEU A 700 -16.35 17.33 -11.52
N THR A 701 -15.84 16.11 -11.68
CA THR A 701 -16.67 14.90 -11.85
C THR A 701 -17.53 14.52 -10.65
N SER A 702 -17.19 14.99 -9.45
CA SER A 702 -18.04 14.78 -8.26
C SER A 702 -19.33 15.60 -8.26
N ILE A 703 -19.49 16.52 -9.22
CA ILE A 703 -20.56 17.52 -9.19
C ILE A 703 -21.78 17.05 -9.98
N THR A 704 -22.94 17.08 -9.33
CA THR A 704 -24.22 16.68 -9.94
C THR A 704 -25.17 17.86 -10.11
N ASN A 705 -24.93 18.98 -9.40
CA ASN A 705 -25.78 20.16 -9.52
C ASN A 705 -25.55 20.84 -10.87
N THR A 706 -26.61 20.89 -11.66
CA THR A 706 -26.57 21.44 -13.00
C THR A 706 -27.57 22.56 -13.19
N THR A 707 -27.32 23.40 -14.18
CA THR A 707 -28.18 24.50 -14.57
C THR A 707 -29.53 23.99 -15.10
N ASP A 708 -30.57 24.82 -14.99
CA ASP A 708 -31.87 24.55 -15.59
C ASP A 708 -31.75 24.68 -17.12
N PRO A 709 -31.98 23.61 -17.89
CA PRO A 709 -31.88 23.63 -19.35
C PRO A 709 -32.82 24.63 -20.04
N SER A 710 -33.89 25.07 -19.36
CA SER A 710 -34.85 26.05 -19.90
C SER A 710 -34.37 27.50 -19.86
N VAL A 711 -33.22 27.77 -19.23
CA VAL A 711 -32.65 29.10 -19.05
C VAL A 711 -31.62 29.45 -20.12
N TYR A 712 -31.16 28.46 -20.90
CA TYR A 712 -30.11 28.62 -21.90
C TYR A 712 -30.64 28.71 -23.34
N ASP A 713 -29.93 29.49 -24.15
CA ASP A 713 -30.21 29.69 -25.57
C ASP A 713 -29.98 28.37 -26.34
N PRO A 714 -30.97 27.83 -27.09
CA PRO A 714 -30.80 26.63 -27.90
C PRO A 714 -29.66 26.73 -28.93
N ASP A 715 -29.20 27.95 -29.27
CA ASP A 715 -28.13 28.18 -30.23
C ASP A 715 -26.72 28.24 -29.61
N GLY A 716 -26.60 28.26 -28.27
CA GLY A 716 -25.34 28.49 -27.55
C GLY A 716 -24.75 27.27 -26.84
N ASP A 717 -25.59 26.52 -26.09
CA ASP A 717 -25.14 25.46 -25.16
C ASP A 717 -25.94 24.14 -25.34
N GLU A 718 -26.33 23.82 -26.58
CA GLU A 718 -27.15 22.67 -27.00
C GLU A 718 -28.47 22.46 -26.21
N GLY A 719 -28.86 23.40 -25.34
CA GLY A 719 -29.97 23.25 -24.40
C GLY A 719 -29.77 22.14 -23.37
N ARG A 720 -28.52 21.81 -23.00
CA ARG A 720 -28.20 20.70 -22.08
C ARG A 720 -27.66 21.22 -20.73
N PRO A 721 -27.85 20.46 -19.63
CA PRO A 721 -27.42 20.90 -18.29
C PRO A 721 -25.89 21.02 -18.19
N GLN A 722 -25.41 22.17 -17.71
CA GLN A 722 -24.01 22.45 -17.36
C GLN A 722 -23.83 22.44 -15.85
N ILE A 723 -22.67 22.01 -15.35
CA ILE A 723 -22.35 22.10 -13.91
C ILE A 723 -22.26 23.56 -13.46
N ILE A 724 -22.90 23.86 -12.32
CA ILE A 724 -22.99 25.24 -11.79
C ILE A 724 -21.63 25.72 -11.25
N VAL A 725 -20.80 24.80 -10.75
CA VAL A 725 -19.50 25.12 -10.15
C VAL A 725 -18.60 25.81 -11.17
N ASN A 726 -18.28 27.07 -10.87
CA ASN A 726 -17.37 27.92 -11.62
C ASN A 726 -17.68 27.97 -13.12
N GLY A 727 -18.97 27.88 -13.49
CA GLY A 727 -19.42 27.85 -14.88
C GLY A 727 -18.89 26.65 -15.67
N GLY A 728 -18.62 25.52 -15.00
CA GLY A 728 -18.05 24.32 -15.61
C GLY A 728 -16.54 24.35 -15.82
N ASP A 729 -15.85 25.42 -15.38
CA ASP A 729 -14.40 25.59 -15.51
C ASP A 729 -13.64 25.08 -14.27
N CYS A 730 -12.54 24.33 -14.41
CA CYS A 730 -11.66 24.06 -13.26
C CYS A 730 -10.98 25.34 -12.78
N ILE A 731 -10.50 26.18 -13.70
CA ILE A 731 -9.94 27.50 -13.40
C ILE A 731 -10.50 28.53 -14.38
N SER A 732 -11.12 29.59 -13.86
CA SER A 732 -11.66 30.69 -14.65
C SER A 732 -10.91 31.99 -14.33
N ILE A 733 -10.22 32.55 -15.32
CA ILE A 733 -9.44 33.79 -15.22
C ILE A 733 -10.12 34.87 -16.06
N GLN A 734 -10.63 35.93 -15.42
CA GLN A 734 -11.53 36.86 -16.10
C GLN A 734 -11.41 38.32 -15.64
N ASN A 735 -12.02 39.23 -16.41
CA ASN A 735 -11.90 40.68 -16.28
C ASN A 735 -10.47 41.19 -16.53
N THR A 736 -9.79 41.75 -15.52
CA THR A 736 -8.42 42.28 -15.68
C THR A 736 -7.45 41.56 -14.76
N CYS A 737 -6.88 40.45 -15.22
CA CYS A 737 -5.89 39.67 -14.47
C CYS A 737 -4.48 39.77 -15.07
N SER A 738 -3.43 39.62 -14.24
CA SER A 738 -2.06 39.58 -14.76
C SER A 738 -1.05 38.82 -13.90
N ASN A 739 0.04 38.35 -14.50
CA ASN A 739 1.14 37.67 -13.80
C ASN A 739 0.62 36.42 -13.07
N ILE A 740 0.21 35.42 -13.85
CA ILE A 740 -0.31 34.14 -13.33
C ILE A 740 0.49 32.99 -13.92
N TRP A 741 0.94 32.08 -13.07
CA TRP A 741 1.68 30.88 -13.47
C TRP A 741 0.99 29.62 -12.96
N ILE A 742 0.61 28.74 -13.86
CA ILE A 742 -0.01 27.45 -13.57
C ILE A 742 0.95 26.36 -14.06
N ASP A 743 1.42 25.49 -13.17
CA ASP A 743 2.55 24.62 -13.50
C ASP A 743 2.61 23.28 -12.76
N HIS A 744 2.91 22.18 -13.46
CA HIS A 744 2.88 20.81 -12.90
C HIS A 744 1.52 20.43 -12.29
N CYS A 745 0.43 20.88 -12.90
CA CYS A 745 -0.94 20.50 -12.50
C CYS A 745 -1.54 19.46 -13.45
N GLU A 746 -2.48 18.67 -12.95
CA GLU A 746 -3.25 17.72 -13.75
C GLU A 746 -4.73 18.16 -13.80
N PHE A 747 -5.37 18.00 -14.95
CA PHE A 747 -6.76 18.42 -15.17
C PHE A 747 -7.49 17.36 -16.00
N TYR A 748 -8.63 16.87 -15.49
CA TYR A 748 -9.49 15.95 -16.22
C TYR A 748 -10.94 15.99 -15.75
N ASN A 749 -11.86 15.54 -16.60
CA ASN A 749 -13.22 15.27 -16.18
C ASN A 749 -13.65 13.87 -16.65
N GLU A 750 -14.14 13.77 -17.88
CA GLU A 750 -14.69 12.52 -18.39
C GLU A 750 -14.31 12.35 -19.86
N ASP A 751 -14.04 11.10 -20.25
CA ASP A 751 -13.67 10.74 -21.61
C ASP A 751 -14.68 11.32 -22.61
N PRO A 752 -14.25 12.14 -23.59
CA PRO A 752 -15.15 12.76 -24.55
C PRO A 752 -15.86 11.75 -25.47
N ALA A 753 -15.39 10.51 -25.54
CA ALA A 753 -16.09 9.43 -26.24
C ALA A 753 -17.29 8.88 -25.45
N ILE A 754 -17.31 9.04 -24.13
CA ILE A 754 -18.35 8.55 -23.21
C ILE A 754 -19.30 9.70 -22.84
N GLN A 755 -18.74 10.87 -22.55
CA GLN A 755 -19.47 12.04 -22.13
C GLN A 755 -20.24 12.65 -23.32
N THR A 756 -21.56 12.49 -23.34
CA THR A 756 -22.38 12.86 -24.52
C THR A 756 -22.78 14.33 -24.60
N ASN A 757 -22.68 15.08 -23.50
CA ASN A 757 -22.97 16.51 -23.43
C ASN A 757 -21.67 17.32 -23.30
N GLN A 758 -21.05 17.70 -24.41
CA GLN A 758 -19.76 18.40 -24.41
C GLN A 758 -19.69 19.70 -23.58
N ASP A 759 -20.84 20.22 -23.15
CA ASP A 759 -21.02 21.44 -22.36
C ASP A 759 -21.27 21.17 -20.87
N LEU A 760 -21.40 19.90 -20.44
CA LEU A 760 -21.60 19.54 -19.03
C LEU A 760 -20.48 20.13 -18.16
N TYR A 761 -19.25 19.92 -18.63
CA TYR A 761 -18.05 20.58 -18.18
C TYR A 761 -17.59 21.48 -19.35
N ASP A 762 -17.40 22.78 -19.14
CA ASP A 762 -16.98 23.69 -20.23
C ASP A 762 -15.44 23.66 -20.38
N GLY A 763 -14.72 24.64 -19.84
CA GLY A 763 -13.26 24.68 -19.91
C GLY A 763 -12.57 23.82 -18.86
N LEU A 764 -11.31 23.39 -19.11
CA LEU A 764 -10.42 23.09 -17.99
C LEU A 764 -9.85 24.41 -17.44
N ILE A 765 -9.29 25.24 -18.33
CA ILE A 765 -8.79 26.57 -17.96
C ILE A 765 -9.25 27.61 -18.98
N ASP A 766 -10.00 28.59 -18.51
CA ASP A 766 -10.53 29.67 -19.32
C ASP A 766 -9.89 31.02 -19.00
N VAL A 767 -9.53 31.77 -20.03
CA VAL A 767 -8.91 33.10 -19.93
C VAL A 767 -9.67 34.13 -20.76
N LYS A 768 -10.41 35.00 -20.08
CA LYS A 768 -11.40 35.92 -20.66
C LYS A 768 -10.95 37.38 -20.44
N ASN A 769 -11.50 38.30 -21.26
CA ASN A 769 -11.28 39.75 -21.14
C ASN A 769 -9.80 40.18 -21.15
N ASN A 770 -9.42 41.23 -20.41
CA ASN A 770 -8.09 41.86 -20.39
C ASN A 770 -7.07 41.11 -19.50
N SER A 771 -7.06 39.77 -19.56
CA SER A 771 -6.17 38.90 -18.78
C SER A 771 -4.91 38.54 -19.58
N ARG A 772 -3.72 38.83 -19.05
CA ARG A 772 -2.44 38.77 -19.80
C ARG A 772 -1.24 38.53 -18.88
N TYR A 773 -0.08 38.20 -19.45
CA TYR A 773 1.10 37.79 -18.68
C TYR A 773 0.87 36.48 -17.92
N ILE A 774 0.43 35.46 -18.67
CA ILE A 774 0.08 34.15 -18.12
C ILE A 774 0.97 33.08 -18.74
N THR A 775 1.44 32.14 -17.93
CA THR A 775 2.13 30.92 -18.40
C THR A 775 1.39 29.71 -17.84
N ILE A 776 1.12 28.75 -18.71
CA ILE A 776 0.62 27.41 -18.35
C ILE A 776 1.68 26.41 -18.83
N SER A 777 2.31 25.70 -17.89
CA SER A 777 3.47 24.86 -18.21
C SER A 777 3.54 23.53 -17.48
N TRP A 778 4.13 22.50 -18.10
CA TRP A 778 4.34 21.20 -17.46
C TRP A 778 3.05 20.56 -16.90
N CYS A 779 1.88 20.96 -17.40
CA CYS A 779 0.59 20.42 -16.97
C CYS A 779 0.19 19.21 -17.82
N TYR A 780 -0.57 18.31 -17.21
CA TYR A 780 -1.19 17.18 -17.89
C TYR A 780 -2.71 17.39 -18.00
N PHE A 781 -3.21 17.50 -19.21
CA PHE A 781 -4.63 17.67 -19.51
C PHE A 781 -5.13 16.42 -20.21
N HIS A 782 -6.15 15.76 -19.65
CA HIS A 782 -6.70 14.57 -20.29
C HIS A 782 -8.18 14.37 -20.06
N ASP A 783 -8.77 13.52 -20.91
CA ASP A 783 -10.16 13.05 -20.79
C ASP A 783 -11.16 14.20 -20.57
N HIS A 784 -11.31 15.04 -21.60
CA HIS A 784 -12.21 16.19 -21.57
C HIS A 784 -12.57 16.70 -22.97
N HIS A 785 -13.70 17.41 -23.12
CA HIS A 785 -14.11 17.96 -24.42
C HIS A 785 -13.34 19.23 -24.80
N LYS A 786 -13.32 20.25 -23.94
CA LYS A 786 -12.88 21.62 -24.27
C LYS A 786 -11.81 22.11 -23.29
N CYS A 787 -10.55 22.14 -23.71
CA CYS A 787 -9.45 22.38 -22.75
C CYS A 787 -9.27 23.87 -22.35
N HIS A 788 -9.03 24.75 -23.33
CA HIS A 788 -8.72 26.17 -23.09
C HIS A 788 -9.53 27.12 -23.99
N LEU A 789 -10.40 27.94 -23.39
CA LEU A 789 -10.97 29.09 -24.08
C LEU A 789 -10.16 30.35 -23.77
N VAL A 790 -9.62 31.00 -24.80
CA VAL A 790 -8.96 32.30 -24.67
C VAL A 790 -9.72 33.35 -25.49
N GLY A 791 -10.36 34.27 -24.78
CA GLY A 791 -11.33 35.23 -25.32
C GLY A 791 -12.70 34.60 -25.54
N SER A 792 -13.72 35.06 -24.79
CA SER A 792 -15.02 34.39 -24.69
C SER A 792 -15.86 34.47 -25.98
N SER A 793 -15.70 35.54 -26.77
CA SER A 793 -16.47 35.79 -27.98
C SER A 793 -15.65 36.50 -29.06
N ASP A 794 -16.21 36.59 -30.27
CA ASP A 794 -15.64 37.37 -31.36
C ASP A 794 -15.65 38.90 -31.08
N SER A 795 -16.31 39.35 -30.00
CA SER A 795 -16.25 40.74 -29.52
C SER A 795 -15.36 40.92 -28.29
N ASP A 796 -14.81 39.84 -27.70
CA ASP A 796 -13.90 39.90 -26.54
C ASP A 796 -12.47 40.26 -26.98
N ASN A 797 -12.34 41.47 -27.54
CA ASN A 797 -11.15 41.98 -28.23
C ASN A 797 -10.16 42.65 -27.26
N TYR A 798 -9.21 41.87 -26.74
CA TYR A 798 -8.14 42.33 -25.86
C TYR A 798 -6.77 41.75 -26.28
N ASP A 799 -5.70 42.47 -25.98
CA ASP A 799 -4.32 42.02 -26.19
C ASP A 799 -3.89 41.06 -25.07
N ARG A 800 -4.40 39.83 -25.13
CA ARG A 800 -4.00 38.73 -24.25
C ARG A 800 -2.60 38.25 -24.64
N ARG A 801 -1.81 37.90 -23.63
CA ARG A 801 -0.43 37.42 -23.79
C ARG A 801 -0.24 36.19 -22.92
N ILE A 802 -0.24 35.02 -23.55
CA ILE A 802 -0.25 33.74 -22.84
C ILE A 802 0.78 32.77 -23.43
N THR A 803 1.51 32.09 -22.58
CA THR A 803 2.44 31.04 -22.96
C THR A 803 1.89 29.68 -22.57
N PHE A 804 1.99 28.72 -23.49
CA PHE A 804 1.72 27.30 -23.24
C PHE A 804 2.98 26.52 -23.58
N HIS A 805 3.60 25.85 -22.60
CA HIS A 805 4.79 25.05 -22.90
C HIS A 805 4.97 23.80 -22.08
N HIS A 806 5.57 22.76 -22.67
CA HIS A 806 5.86 21.49 -22.00
C HIS A 806 4.61 20.83 -21.40
N ASN A 807 3.41 21.17 -21.88
CA ASN A 807 2.18 20.51 -21.46
C ASN A 807 1.95 19.24 -22.26
N HIS A 808 1.31 18.26 -21.63
CA HIS A 808 0.86 17.03 -22.25
C HIS A 808 -0.67 17.05 -22.33
N TYR A 809 -1.20 17.00 -23.55
CA TYR A 809 -2.63 16.89 -23.83
C TYR A 809 -2.93 15.48 -24.33
N ARG A 810 -3.81 14.73 -23.66
CA ARG A 810 -4.20 13.37 -24.05
C ARG A 810 -5.70 13.19 -24.08
N ASN A 811 -6.26 12.66 -25.17
CA ASN A 811 -7.69 12.38 -25.26
C ASN A 811 -8.57 13.62 -24.97
N ILE A 812 -8.24 14.73 -25.64
CA ILE A 812 -9.01 15.97 -25.57
C ILE A 812 -9.70 16.20 -26.90
N LYS A 813 -11.01 16.49 -26.91
CA LYS A 813 -11.71 16.72 -28.19
C LYS A 813 -11.21 17.98 -28.90
N GLU A 814 -11.22 19.13 -28.22
CA GLU A 814 -10.83 20.42 -28.82
C GLU A 814 -10.34 21.52 -27.85
N ARG A 815 -9.91 22.64 -28.44
CA ARG A 815 -9.49 23.90 -27.80
C ARG A 815 -8.17 23.79 -27.02
N MET A 816 -7.05 23.53 -27.69
CA MET A 816 -5.73 23.42 -27.02
C MET A 816 -4.66 24.40 -27.55
N PRO A 817 -4.88 25.73 -27.54
CA PRO A 817 -6.08 26.45 -27.11
C PRO A 817 -7.00 26.86 -28.28
N SER A 818 -8.24 27.27 -27.97
CA SER A 818 -9.03 28.14 -28.86
C SER A 818 -8.76 29.60 -28.50
N TYR A 819 -8.08 30.35 -29.37
CA TYR A 819 -7.48 31.64 -29.05
C TYR A 819 -8.00 32.77 -29.93
N ARG A 820 -8.66 33.78 -29.34
CA ARG A 820 -9.16 34.97 -30.02
C ARG A 820 -8.41 36.23 -29.59
N PHE A 821 -7.98 37.04 -30.57
CA PHE A 821 -7.23 38.30 -30.40
C PHE A 821 -5.95 38.18 -29.56
N GLY A 822 -5.00 39.10 -29.71
CA GLY A 822 -3.75 39.10 -28.93
C GLY A 822 -2.70 38.11 -29.44
N THR A 823 -1.78 37.70 -28.56
CA THR A 823 -0.60 36.91 -28.90
C THR A 823 -0.38 35.74 -27.95
N ALA A 824 -0.02 34.59 -28.50
CA ALA A 824 0.41 33.44 -27.69
C ALA A 824 1.75 32.91 -28.16
N HIS A 825 2.44 32.24 -27.25
CA HIS A 825 3.59 31.41 -27.58
C HIS A 825 3.31 29.99 -27.11
N ILE A 826 3.23 29.06 -28.04
CA ILE A 826 2.88 27.66 -27.83
C ILE A 826 4.07 26.84 -28.27
N PHE A 827 4.82 26.26 -27.33
CA PHE A 827 6.03 25.52 -27.68
C PHE A 827 6.32 24.30 -26.83
N ASN A 828 6.99 23.29 -27.39
CA ASN A 828 7.35 22.06 -26.68
C ASN A 828 6.17 21.34 -26.01
N ASN A 829 4.95 21.49 -26.52
CA ASN A 829 3.81 20.72 -25.99
C ASN A 829 3.66 19.41 -26.77
N TYR A 830 3.15 18.40 -26.09
CA TYR A 830 2.78 17.12 -26.68
C TYR A 830 1.26 17.00 -26.76
N PHE A 831 0.73 16.91 -27.97
CA PHE A 831 -0.69 16.73 -28.25
C PHE A 831 -0.94 15.32 -28.75
N TYR A 832 -1.54 14.48 -27.92
CA TYR A 832 -1.86 13.10 -28.23
C TYR A 832 -3.37 12.87 -28.29
N TYR A 833 -3.84 12.39 -29.44
CA TYR A 833 -5.23 12.00 -29.63
C TYR A 833 -6.24 13.15 -29.42
N ALA A 834 -6.15 14.17 -30.28
CA ALA A 834 -7.16 15.22 -30.36
C ALA A 834 -8.16 14.94 -31.48
N SER A 835 -9.43 14.70 -31.12
CA SER A 835 -10.43 14.16 -32.06
C SER A 835 -11.13 15.22 -32.94
N SER A 836 -11.07 16.51 -32.59
CA SER A 836 -11.61 17.63 -33.38
C SER A 836 -10.54 18.64 -33.83
N SER A 837 -9.83 19.30 -32.89
CA SER A 837 -8.76 20.27 -33.22
C SER A 837 -7.87 20.57 -32.02
N ALA A 838 -6.56 20.78 -32.25
CA ALA A 838 -5.66 21.25 -31.20
C ALA A 838 -5.61 22.79 -31.14
N VAL A 839 -4.62 23.42 -31.77
CA VAL A 839 -4.44 24.88 -31.74
C VAL A 839 -5.41 25.54 -32.72
N ASN A 840 -6.40 26.27 -32.21
CA ASN A 840 -7.38 26.99 -33.02
C ASN A 840 -7.17 28.51 -32.88
N SER A 841 -6.45 29.11 -33.84
CA SER A 841 -6.22 30.56 -33.90
C SER A 841 -7.40 31.26 -34.55
N ARG A 842 -7.92 32.31 -33.91
CA ARG A 842 -9.17 32.98 -34.30
C ARG A 842 -9.06 34.50 -34.15
N MET A 843 -9.91 35.24 -34.85
CA MET A 843 -10.09 36.68 -34.67
C MET A 843 -8.78 37.49 -34.64
N ASN A 844 -7.99 37.39 -35.70
CA ASN A 844 -6.71 38.09 -35.88
C ASN A 844 -5.69 37.87 -34.74
N ALA A 845 -5.83 36.82 -33.92
CA ALA A 845 -4.77 36.43 -32.99
C ALA A 845 -3.50 36.08 -33.77
N CYS A 846 -2.31 36.37 -33.23
CA CYS A 846 -1.05 35.91 -33.80
C CYS A 846 -0.35 34.97 -32.82
N LEU A 847 -0.36 33.66 -33.14
CA LEU A 847 0.21 32.63 -32.28
C LEU A 847 1.57 32.18 -32.81
N ARG A 848 2.63 32.31 -32.02
CA ARG A 848 3.93 31.68 -32.29
C ARG A 848 3.84 30.21 -31.87
N ILE A 849 4.04 29.28 -32.80
CA ILE A 849 3.83 27.84 -32.57
C ILE A 849 5.10 27.09 -32.97
N ASP A 850 5.93 26.78 -31.97
CA ASP A 850 7.30 26.29 -32.17
C ASP A 850 7.49 24.91 -31.55
N ASN A 851 8.10 23.96 -32.26
CA ASN A 851 8.56 22.70 -31.68
C ASN A 851 7.48 21.95 -30.85
N ASN A 852 6.23 21.88 -31.31
CA ASN A 852 5.24 21.03 -30.68
C ASN A 852 5.17 19.69 -31.39
N PHE A 853 4.82 18.64 -30.65
CA PHE A 853 4.62 17.31 -31.20
C PHE A 853 3.13 16.98 -31.21
N PHE A 854 2.57 16.82 -32.40
CA PHE A 854 1.18 16.42 -32.60
C PHE A 854 1.16 14.96 -33.04
N GLU A 855 0.49 14.12 -32.28
CA GLU A 855 0.28 12.70 -32.57
C GLU A 855 -1.21 12.37 -32.59
N ASN A 856 -1.64 11.61 -33.61
CA ASN A 856 -3.03 11.16 -33.75
C ASN A 856 -4.04 12.31 -33.62
N THR A 857 -3.64 13.51 -34.04
CA THR A 857 -4.40 14.74 -33.85
C THR A 857 -5.10 15.13 -35.15
N LYS A 858 -6.39 15.39 -35.08
CA LYS A 858 -7.16 16.03 -36.14
C LYS A 858 -7.03 17.55 -36.01
N ASP A 859 -6.82 18.23 -37.13
CA ASP A 859 -6.60 19.68 -37.21
C ASP A 859 -5.59 20.22 -36.15
N PRO A 860 -4.31 19.80 -36.21
CA PRO A 860 -3.26 20.27 -35.30
C PRO A 860 -3.19 21.79 -35.12
N ILE A 861 -3.22 22.54 -36.22
CA ILE A 861 -3.26 24.01 -36.22
C ILE A 861 -4.33 24.42 -37.22
N VAL A 862 -5.32 25.17 -36.77
CA VAL A 862 -6.49 25.51 -37.58
C VAL A 862 -7.02 26.89 -37.24
N THR A 863 -7.86 27.39 -38.13
CA THR A 863 -8.81 28.45 -37.83
C THR A 863 -10.19 27.92 -38.18
N LYS A 864 -11.08 27.87 -37.18
CA LYS A 864 -12.49 27.55 -37.41
C LYS A 864 -13.41 28.19 -36.37
N ASN A 865 -14.69 28.23 -36.69
CA ASN A 865 -15.80 28.63 -35.81
C ASN A 865 -15.86 30.11 -35.41
N SER A 866 -15.13 31.02 -36.08
CA SER A 866 -15.17 32.50 -35.89
C SER A 866 -15.52 33.23 -37.19
N THR A 867 -15.98 34.48 -37.05
CA THR A 867 -16.25 35.41 -38.16
C THR A 867 -15.02 35.92 -38.89
N SER A 868 -13.83 35.79 -38.31
CA SER A 868 -12.55 36.13 -38.94
C SER A 868 -11.47 35.15 -38.55
N GLU A 869 -10.55 34.93 -39.48
CA GLU A 869 -9.45 34.01 -39.26
C GLU A 869 -8.44 34.51 -38.22
N GLY A 870 -7.77 33.59 -37.56
CA GLY A 870 -6.58 33.90 -36.79
C GLY A 870 -5.33 33.70 -37.65
N GLN A 871 -4.19 34.06 -37.07
CA GLN A 871 -2.89 33.96 -37.70
C GLN A 871 -1.95 33.13 -36.83
N TRP A 872 -0.90 32.62 -37.45
CA TRP A 872 0.16 31.87 -36.79
C TRP A 872 1.51 32.26 -37.37
N ASP A 873 2.53 32.18 -36.54
CA ASP A 873 3.92 32.29 -36.92
C ASP A 873 4.60 30.95 -36.59
N LEU A 874 5.10 30.29 -37.62
CA LEU A 874 5.78 29.00 -37.54
C LEU A 874 7.28 29.26 -37.65
N ARG A 875 8.06 28.80 -36.69
CA ARG A 875 9.51 28.79 -36.85
C ARG A 875 9.93 27.85 -37.96
N SER A 876 10.91 28.26 -38.76
CA SER A 876 11.62 27.36 -39.66
C SER A 876 12.31 26.23 -38.88
N GLY A 877 12.01 24.99 -39.22
CA GLY A 877 12.61 23.79 -38.64
C GLY A 877 14.09 23.62 -39.01
N ILE A 878 14.73 22.64 -38.35
CA ILE A 878 16.10 22.22 -38.65
C ILE A 878 16.15 21.71 -40.10
N ASN A 879 17.14 22.14 -40.90
CA ASN A 879 17.32 21.85 -42.33
C ASN A 879 16.43 22.63 -43.33
N GLY A 880 15.90 23.81 -42.95
CA GLY A 880 15.21 24.69 -43.90
C GLY A 880 13.77 24.30 -44.21
N ALA A 881 13.14 23.49 -43.35
CA ALA A 881 11.70 23.33 -43.35
C ALA A 881 11.04 24.62 -42.84
N ASP A 882 9.92 25.05 -43.42
CA ASP A 882 9.21 26.27 -43.01
C ASP A 882 8.41 26.12 -41.68
N ASN A 883 8.48 24.95 -41.03
CA ASN A 883 7.75 24.62 -39.80
C ASN A 883 8.57 23.68 -38.90
N SER A 884 8.69 24.00 -37.61
CA SER A 884 9.44 23.25 -36.57
C SER A 884 8.60 22.24 -35.80
N ASN A 885 7.28 22.24 -35.98
CA ASN A 885 6.37 21.29 -35.33
C ASN A 885 6.43 19.91 -36.00
N VAL A 886 6.24 18.85 -35.20
CA VAL A 886 6.22 17.46 -35.67
C VAL A 886 4.77 16.98 -35.72
N TYR A 887 4.41 16.29 -36.81
CA TYR A 887 3.09 15.72 -37.01
C TYR A 887 3.19 14.22 -37.29
N LEU A 888 2.77 13.39 -36.35
CA LEU A 888 2.69 11.94 -36.47
C LEU A 888 1.23 11.50 -36.56
N ASN A 889 0.87 10.75 -37.60
CA ASN A 889 -0.49 10.22 -37.79
C ASN A 889 -1.62 11.27 -37.71
N CYS A 890 -1.32 12.53 -38.00
CA CYS A 890 -2.29 13.62 -37.91
C CYS A 890 -3.18 13.69 -39.16
N THR A 891 -4.42 14.17 -39.00
CA THR A 891 -5.36 14.44 -40.11
C THR A 891 -5.79 15.91 -40.12
N GLY A 892 -6.33 16.40 -41.23
CA GLY A 892 -6.79 17.79 -41.33
C GLY A 892 -5.69 18.85 -41.50
N ASN A 893 -5.93 20.06 -40.97
CA ASN A 893 -5.12 21.25 -41.25
C ASN A 893 -3.74 21.23 -40.55
N ARG A 894 -2.67 21.43 -41.33
CA ARG A 894 -1.26 21.48 -40.90
C ARG A 894 -0.53 22.54 -41.74
N PRO A 895 -0.63 23.82 -41.36
CA PRO A 895 -0.03 24.89 -42.14
C PRO A 895 1.49 24.72 -42.19
N THR A 896 2.06 25.05 -43.34
CA THR A 896 3.50 24.99 -43.60
C THR A 896 4.13 26.37 -43.72
N ALA A 897 3.35 27.46 -43.63
CA ALA A 897 3.84 28.82 -43.75
C ALA A 897 3.19 29.73 -42.70
N SER A 898 3.98 30.70 -42.22
CA SER A 898 3.51 31.76 -41.32
C SER A 898 2.53 32.70 -42.02
N THR A 899 1.50 33.13 -41.31
CA THR A 899 0.52 34.14 -41.73
C THR A 899 0.64 35.44 -40.92
N CYS A 900 1.41 35.44 -39.84
CA CYS A 900 1.87 36.63 -39.13
C CYS A 900 3.36 36.48 -38.74
N SER A 901 3.93 37.48 -38.07
CA SER A 901 5.28 37.41 -37.52
C SER A 901 5.25 37.90 -36.07
N PHE A 902 5.74 37.08 -35.15
CA PHE A 902 5.79 37.39 -33.73
C PHE A 902 7.02 36.75 -33.08
N SER A 903 7.85 37.58 -32.45
CA SER A 903 9.02 37.12 -31.70
C SER A 903 8.73 37.18 -30.19
N PRO A 904 8.78 36.05 -29.47
CA PRO A 904 8.59 36.04 -28.02
C PRO A 904 9.62 36.95 -27.31
N PRO A 905 9.19 37.86 -26.42
CA PRO A 905 10.07 38.86 -25.79
C PRO A 905 10.87 38.31 -24.58
N TYR A 906 11.08 37.00 -24.52
CA TYR A 906 11.80 36.30 -23.45
C TYR A 906 12.60 35.13 -24.03
N SER A 907 13.64 34.69 -23.31
CA SER A 907 14.40 33.51 -23.68
C SER A 907 13.61 32.23 -23.42
N TYR A 908 13.76 31.24 -24.30
CA TYR A 908 13.20 29.91 -24.15
C TYR A 908 14.11 28.88 -24.82
N THR A 909 13.99 27.61 -24.41
CA THR A 909 14.71 26.52 -25.04
C THR A 909 13.91 26.04 -26.25
N ASP A 910 14.57 26.03 -27.39
CA ASP A 910 13.97 25.69 -28.70
C ASP A 910 14.03 24.19 -29.03
N ILE A 911 14.39 23.36 -28.06
CA ILE A 911 14.49 21.92 -28.23
C ILE A 911 13.24 21.32 -27.62
N LEU A 912 12.54 20.50 -28.40
CA LEU A 912 11.48 19.62 -27.94
C LEU A 912 12.17 18.56 -27.05
N GLU A 913 12.32 18.85 -25.76
CA GLU A 913 13.01 18.00 -24.77
C GLU A 913 12.24 16.71 -24.48
#